data_AF-A0AA96UDR3-F1
#
_entry.id   AF-A0AA96UDR3-F1
#
_cell.length_a   1.000
_cell.length_b   1.000
_cell.length_c   1.000
_cell.angle_alpha   90.00
_cell.angle_beta   90.00
_cell.angle_gamma   90.00
#
_symmetry.space_group_name_H-M   'P 1'
#
loop_
_entity.id
_entity.type
_entity.pdbx_description
1 polymer ?
#
loop_
_entity_poly.entity_id
_entity_poly.type
_entity_poly.pdbx_seq_one_letter_code
_entity_poly.pdbx_strand_id
1 'polypeptide(L)'
;MRWLTGWSGLTAADPTLAAVRPIAGTLLWGGPNPLWAVGDWRPDELRLAVLRPGGPATVRGGLDPHDPADSADRDTPATLRLAVAGRCGATDREIADGLAAARGGALRHLTHWPGSYTVVLRTGTRSTVLLPDLSGAQPGFHTPFAGGTAYATAALPLADLVGAPVDAAHLAARLATPETPETLGDRTPYRGVRRVPPGHALGIRGGRADCTPYDDQPAEPGGAEAPAVRELTRALLEAVRCRVRATGPADRPRLGVDLSYGTASATVALLAAAVPLPPGGPGAGAGPERPAARTGAVKGSWARRAEPPEPETVPAVTLADHDGLALAVHAPRLRHLVVPPAAPYADLADPLAGPLTDEPGPVLADAARYAAAHRAGGADHLTGHGARQVLDGHPARLADLVRSGRSLDLLAPLAALAGADRATAGALTGTLHTPVTVLRAARRLARARYADALDDLALKLTLRQEPVPGRTMGRALAADLTWHRPGPAAHLLADEPLAALAQHLRTAARDGAPTEAPGARRARLALHRHAAHYRTLVHATEQHGQRLHAPFLDNQVVRAARLLPDDLRLQPGARHALLATVLAAPAAPTCPPTGAAPPAPTRTNRPAAACAPPPPPSPTCSTARCSPKPDCSTPPPPARPSPPPPTPPSTSRPAPSPPSPTWSPPNSGCAAWPPAAPAPPGPACPPPAAPPWKPDPARGAPAPPPPARPLASGTPAPGARAMTATLPVQYEAPPPGAAVLTGCDGSDAALWALDRAMTEAEAHHLPLYVLAVVNPSPTGYPPGMADLVQESVERLTESMADGLCRAVATVQSARTRPYAGRLALHVVLGNVVEVLLRAAEGRHTLVVGTRGNGGFGRLLLGSVSTAAVHHATCPVLVVPAPPAEGA
;
A
#
# COMPACT_ATOMS: atom_id res chain seq x y z
N MET A 1 7.26 -11.48 -20.01
CA MET A 1 8.22 -10.92 -19.04
C MET A 1 9.14 -9.91 -19.71
N ARG A 2 9.06 -8.62 -19.33
CA ARG A 2 10.06 -7.59 -19.66
C ARG A 2 11.17 -7.49 -18.61
N TRP A 3 12.41 -7.50 -19.07
CA TRP A 3 13.60 -7.40 -18.22
C TRP A 3 14.82 -6.85 -18.99
N LEU A 4 15.78 -6.28 -18.24
CA LEU A 4 17.13 -6.00 -18.73
C LEU A 4 18.11 -7.07 -18.22
N THR A 5 19.20 -7.28 -18.95
CA THR A 5 20.34 -8.07 -18.47
C THR A 5 21.67 -7.63 -19.07
N GLY A 6 22.74 -7.84 -18.32
CA GLY A 6 24.11 -7.72 -18.81
C GLY A 6 25.08 -8.46 -17.90
N TRP A 7 26.36 -8.36 -18.20
CA TRP A 7 27.43 -8.88 -17.35
C TRP A 7 28.66 -7.99 -17.41
N SER A 8 29.61 -8.29 -16.53
CA SER A 8 30.94 -7.67 -16.49
C SER A 8 31.93 -8.76 -16.08
N GLY A 9 32.92 -9.04 -16.94
CA GLY A 9 33.92 -10.09 -16.74
C GLY A 9 35.22 -9.58 -16.10
N LEU A 10 36.03 -10.51 -15.57
CA LEU A 10 37.43 -10.23 -15.22
C LEU A 10 38.36 -10.34 -16.44
N THR A 11 38.12 -11.32 -17.31
CA THR A 11 38.87 -11.56 -18.54
C THR A 11 38.27 -10.77 -19.70
N ALA A 12 39.13 -10.13 -20.51
CA ALA A 12 38.69 -9.47 -21.73
C ALA A 12 38.29 -10.55 -22.76
N ALA A 13 36.99 -10.67 -23.01
CA ALA A 13 36.38 -11.48 -24.07
C ALA A 13 36.93 -12.92 -24.18
N ASP A 14 36.46 -13.81 -23.30
CA ASP A 14 36.36 -15.22 -23.69
C ASP A 14 35.45 -15.30 -24.94
N PRO A 15 35.91 -15.85 -26.08
CA PRO A 15 35.11 -15.88 -27.31
C PRO A 15 33.82 -16.70 -27.16
N THR A 16 33.73 -17.62 -26.19
CA THR A 16 32.49 -18.35 -25.88
C THR A 16 31.41 -17.43 -25.30
N LEU A 17 31.79 -16.40 -24.53
CA LEU A 17 30.87 -15.41 -23.97
C LEU A 17 30.30 -14.46 -25.03
N ALA A 18 31.03 -14.22 -26.13
CA ALA A 18 30.54 -13.42 -27.24
C ALA A 18 29.37 -14.10 -28.01
N ALA A 19 29.24 -15.43 -27.89
CA ALA A 19 28.13 -16.19 -28.47
C ALA A 19 26.88 -16.21 -27.57
N VAL A 20 27.03 -15.97 -26.26
CA VAL A 20 25.91 -15.90 -25.32
C VAL A 20 25.09 -14.64 -25.59
N ARG A 21 23.79 -14.80 -25.83
CA ARG A 21 22.84 -13.69 -26.00
C ARG A 21 21.45 -14.11 -25.50
N PRO A 22 20.69 -13.22 -24.83
CA PRO A 22 19.32 -13.53 -24.44
C PRO A 22 18.44 -13.72 -25.68
N ILE A 23 17.56 -14.72 -25.63
CA ILE A 23 16.58 -14.99 -26.69
C ILE A 23 15.64 -13.78 -26.83
N ALA A 24 15.41 -13.34 -28.06
CA ALA A 24 14.64 -12.13 -28.39
C ALA A 24 15.12 -10.84 -27.67
N GLY A 25 16.39 -10.77 -27.27
CA GLY A 25 16.98 -9.58 -26.67
C GLY A 25 17.53 -8.59 -27.69
N THR A 26 17.16 -7.31 -27.53
CA THR A 26 17.75 -6.19 -28.26
C THR A 26 18.99 -5.69 -27.54
N LEU A 27 20.13 -5.59 -28.23
CA LEU A 27 21.37 -5.05 -27.66
C LEU A 27 21.25 -3.52 -27.49
N LEU A 28 21.43 -3.02 -26.28
CA LEU A 28 21.45 -1.57 -25.97
C LEU A 28 22.85 -0.98 -26.15
N TRP A 29 23.86 -1.74 -25.74
CA TRP A 29 25.27 -1.47 -26.05
C TRP A 29 26.12 -2.73 -25.94
N GLY A 30 27.09 -2.87 -26.83
CA GLY A 30 28.07 -3.96 -26.81
C GLY A 30 29.32 -3.64 -25.98
N GLY A 31 30.40 -4.37 -26.29
CA GLY A 31 31.68 -4.29 -25.60
C GLY A 31 31.81 -5.32 -24.46
N PRO A 32 32.82 -5.18 -23.58
CA PRO A 32 33.11 -6.14 -22.50
C PRO A 32 32.09 -6.11 -21.35
N ASN A 33 31.34 -5.01 -21.21
CA ASN A 33 30.22 -4.86 -20.29
C ASN A 33 28.93 -4.56 -21.11
N PRO A 34 28.39 -5.57 -21.80
CA PRO A 34 27.22 -5.40 -22.66
C PRO A 34 25.92 -5.32 -21.85
N LEU A 35 24.86 -4.78 -22.46
CA LEU A 35 23.51 -4.68 -21.89
C LEU A 35 22.47 -4.96 -22.98
N TRP A 36 21.47 -5.78 -22.65
CA TRP A 36 20.32 -6.10 -23.49
C TRP A 36 19.02 -5.75 -22.79
N ALA A 37 18.00 -5.45 -23.60
CA ALA A 37 16.60 -5.41 -23.20
C ALA A 37 15.83 -6.57 -23.84
N VAL A 38 14.98 -7.23 -23.06
CA VAL A 38 14.11 -8.32 -23.51
C VAL A 38 12.65 -7.94 -23.26
N GLY A 39 11.79 -8.21 -24.24
CA GLY A 39 10.35 -7.90 -24.21
C GLY A 39 9.99 -6.56 -24.87
N ASP A 40 8.70 -6.20 -24.84
CA ASP A 40 8.11 -5.04 -25.51
C ASP A 40 8.35 -3.72 -24.74
N TRP A 41 9.56 -3.17 -24.77
CA TRP A 41 9.84 -1.87 -24.14
C TRP A 41 9.29 -0.71 -24.98
N ARG A 42 8.47 0.17 -24.37
CA ARG A 42 8.03 1.41 -25.02
C ARG A 42 9.12 2.49 -24.98
N PRO A 43 9.13 3.48 -25.90
CA PRO A 43 10.14 4.55 -25.92
C PRO A 43 10.20 5.42 -24.66
N ASP A 44 9.12 5.51 -23.91
CA ASP A 44 9.01 6.21 -22.63
C ASP A 44 9.27 5.31 -21.40
N GLU A 45 9.37 3.99 -21.60
CA GLU A 45 9.77 3.01 -20.58
C GLU A 45 11.27 2.67 -20.61
N LEU A 46 11.97 2.97 -21.71
CA LEU A 46 13.42 2.76 -21.83
C LEU A 46 14.08 4.00 -22.45
N ARG A 47 14.83 4.74 -21.62
CA ARG A 47 15.60 5.93 -22.04
C ARG A 47 17.08 5.61 -22.03
N LEU A 48 17.79 5.94 -23.11
CA LEU A 48 19.24 5.77 -23.22
C LEU A 48 19.93 7.13 -23.26
N ALA A 49 21.04 7.26 -22.54
CA ALA A 49 21.85 8.46 -22.48
C ALA A 49 23.35 8.14 -22.60
N VAL A 50 24.09 8.98 -23.35
CA VAL A 50 25.53 8.83 -23.56
C VAL A 50 26.22 10.18 -23.38
N LEU A 51 27.25 10.20 -22.52
CA LEU A 51 28.12 11.34 -22.28
C LEU A 51 29.55 10.99 -22.70
N ARG A 52 30.04 11.64 -23.76
CA ARG A 52 31.40 11.48 -24.30
C ARG A 52 32.34 12.58 -23.78
N PRO A 53 33.66 12.37 -23.77
CA PRO A 53 34.62 13.43 -23.41
C PRO A 53 34.48 14.64 -24.35
N GLY A 54 34.45 15.85 -23.79
CA GLY A 54 34.43 17.10 -24.55
C GLY A 54 33.09 17.47 -25.22
N GLY A 55 32.04 16.67 -25.07
CA GLY A 55 30.71 16.94 -25.65
C GLY A 55 29.58 16.94 -24.61
N PRO A 56 28.39 17.46 -24.95
CA PRO A 56 27.20 17.37 -24.11
C PRO A 56 26.71 15.92 -23.99
N ALA A 57 25.93 15.63 -22.95
CA ALA A 57 25.20 14.37 -22.87
C ALA A 57 24.06 14.35 -23.91
N THR A 58 23.92 13.21 -24.58
CA THR A 58 22.84 12.94 -25.55
C THR A 58 21.85 11.99 -24.91
N VAL A 59 20.55 12.24 -25.07
CA VAL A 59 19.47 11.42 -24.49
C VAL A 59 18.45 11.08 -25.58
N ARG A 60 17.92 9.86 -25.56
CA ARG A 60 16.96 9.32 -26.52
C ARG A 60 16.03 8.32 -25.85
N GLY A 61 14.93 7.98 -26.50
CA GLY A 61 13.94 7.01 -26.01
C GLY A 61 13.75 5.89 -27.00
N GLY A 62 13.57 4.67 -26.50
CA GLY A 62 13.28 3.49 -27.32
C GLY A 62 14.48 2.65 -27.75
N LEU A 63 14.17 1.64 -28.54
CA LEU A 63 15.06 0.62 -29.07
C LEU A 63 15.23 0.84 -30.58
N ASP A 64 16.22 1.65 -30.99
CA ASP A 64 16.59 1.77 -32.41
C ASP A 64 17.88 0.95 -32.67
N PRO A 65 17.78 -0.24 -33.30
CA PRO A 65 18.89 -1.19 -33.41
C PRO A 65 19.92 -0.82 -34.49
N HIS A 66 19.77 0.29 -35.21
CA HIS A 66 20.61 0.64 -36.36
C HIS A 66 21.33 1.99 -36.27
N ASP A 67 21.35 2.64 -35.10
CA ASP A 67 22.07 3.91 -34.91
C ASP A 67 23.61 3.71 -34.82
N PRO A 68 24.42 4.25 -35.77
CA PRO A 68 25.88 4.19 -35.71
C PRO A 68 26.50 4.96 -34.54
N ALA A 69 25.71 5.72 -33.77
CA ALA A 69 26.12 6.34 -32.52
C ALA A 69 26.17 5.37 -31.32
N ASP A 70 25.62 4.15 -31.42
CA ASP A 70 25.66 3.14 -30.34
C ASP A 70 26.82 2.14 -30.43
N SER A 71 27.57 2.09 -31.52
CA SER A 71 28.73 1.19 -31.68
C SER A 71 29.68 1.29 -30.48
N ALA A 72 29.98 0.16 -29.83
CA ALA A 72 30.88 0.12 -28.68
C ALA A 72 32.31 0.59 -29.03
N ASP A 73 32.69 0.51 -30.31
CA ASP A 73 33.98 0.95 -30.86
C ASP A 73 34.28 2.45 -30.69
N ARG A 74 33.26 3.26 -30.34
CA ARG A 74 33.42 4.70 -30.02
C ARG A 74 33.54 4.99 -28.52
N ASP A 75 33.52 3.97 -27.65
CA ASP A 75 33.58 4.16 -26.21
C ASP A 75 35.02 4.31 -25.70
N THR A 76 35.35 5.49 -25.19
CA THR A 76 36.61 5.74 -24.48
C THR A 76 36.48 5.38 -22.99
N PRO A 77 37.58 5.19 -22.23
CA PRO A 77 37.52 4.96 -20.78
C PRO A 77 36.78 6.06 -19.98
N ALA A 78 36.69 7.27 -20.52
CA ALA A 78 35.98 8.41 -19.93
C ALA A 78 34.54 8.60 -20.48
N THR A 79 34.03 7.66 -21.29
CA THR A 79 32.64 7.65 -21.76
C THR A 79 31.72 7.07 -20.69
N LEU A 80 30.58 7.71 -20.45
CA LEU A 80 29.50 7.17 -19.62
C LEU A 80 28.30 6.81 -20.50
N ARG A 81 27.72 5.64 -20.28
CA ARG A 81 26.40 5.27 -20.81
C ARG A 81 25.44 5.02 -19.67
N LEU A 82 24.18 5.40 -19.85
CA LEU A 82 23.13 5.27 -18.85
C LEU A 82 21.84 4.79 -19.53
N ALA A 83 21.23 3.75 -18.98
CA ALA A 83 19.89 3.29 -19.34
C ALA A 83 18.96 3.51 -18.15
N VAL A 84 17.78 4.09 -18.38
CA VAL A 84 16.70 4.21 -17.40
C VAL A 84 15.54 3.35 -17.89
N ALA A 85 15.17 2.34 -17.11
CA ALA A 85 14.16 1.35 -17.46
C ALA A 85 13.02 1.33 -16.44
N GLY A 86 11.78 1.39 -16.93
CA GLY A 86 10.57 1.57 -16.12
C GLY A 86 10.01 2.98 -16.26
N ARG A 87 9.03 3.34 -15.42
CA ARG A 87 8.37 4.65 -15.53
C ARG A 87 9.22 5.72 -14.86
N CYS A 88 9.91 6.54 -15.65
CA CYS A 88 10.64 7.72 -15.19
C CYS A 88 9.95 9.00 -15.68
N GLY A 89 9.77 9.97 -14.79
CA GLY A 89 9.21 11.30 -15.07
C GLY A 89 10.24 12.36 -15.43
N ALA A 90 11.54 12.01 -15.46
CA ALA A 90 12.61 12.94 -15.82
C ALA A 90 12.53 13.37 -17.27
N THR A 91 12.74 14.66 -17.51
CA THR A 91 13.00 15.20 -18.85
C THR A 91 14.37 14.77 -19.36
N ASP A 92 14.53 14.79 -20.68
CA ASP A 92 15.81 14.54 -21.36
C ASP A 92 16.96 15.39 -20.80
N ARG A 93 16.66 16.64 -20.42
CA ARG A 93 17.62 17.54 -19.77
C ARG A 93 18.01 17.06 -18.37
N GLU A 94 17.04 16.66 -17.54
CA GLU A 94 17.34 16.15 -16.19
C GLU A 94 18.12 14.82 -16.21
N ILE A 95 17.88 13.98 -17.23
CA ILE A 95 18.68 12.77 -17.48
C ILE A 95 20.12 13.14 -17.89
N ALA A 96 20.29 14.12 -18.78
CA ALA A 96 21.60 14.63 -19.18
C ALA A 96 22.37 15.25 -17.99
N ASP A 97 21.73 16.12 -17.22
CA ASP A 97 22.30 16.78 -16.04
C ASP A 97 22.61 15.75 -14.94
N GLY A 98 21.75 14.76 -14.74
CA GLY A 98 21.98 13.64 -13.81
C GLY A 98 23.15 12.75 -14.23
N LEU A 99 23.32 12.46 -15.52
CA LEU A 99 24.47 11.72 -16.05
C LEU A 99 25.79 12.51 -15.87
N ALA A 100 25.76 13.82 -16.04
CA ALA A 100 26.89 14.70 -15.74
C ALA A 100 27.22 14.72 -14.23
N ALA A 101 26.22 14.78 -13.35
CA ALA A 101 26.41 14.70 -11.89
C ALA A 101 26.95 13.33 -11.45
N ALA A 102 26.51 12.24 -12.07
CA ALA A 102 26.98 10.89 -11.81
C ALA A 102 28.47 10.69 -12.15
N ARG A 103 29.01 11.41 -13.15
CA ARG A 103 30.45 11.46 -13.43
C ARG A 103 31.26 12.04 -12.26
N GLY A 104 30.68 12.93 -11.46
CA GLY A 104 31.24 13.43 -10.20
C GLY A 104 31.02 12.51 -8.99
N GLY A 105 30.54 11.28 -9.20
CA GLY A 105 30.25 10.32 -8.14
C GLY A 105 28.90 10.52 -7.43
N ALA A 106 28.10 11.53 -7.82
CA ALA A 106 26.86 11.90 -7.15
C ALA A 106 25.66 11.03 -7.61
N LEU A 107 25.80 9.70 -7.53
CA LEU A 107 24.85 8.70 -8.04
C LEU A 107 23.40 8.89 -7.55
N ARG A 108 23.21 9.45 -6.35
CA ARG A 108 21.89 9.75 -5.78
C ARG A 108 20.99 10.57 -6.72
N HIS A 109 21.54 11.47 -7.55
CA HIS A 109 20.72 12.30 -8.44
C HIS A 109 19.92 11.44 -9.45
N LEU A 110 20.44 10.26 -9.81
CA LEU A 110 19.77 9.32 -10.70
C LEU A 110 18.53 8.65 -10.07
N THR A 111 18.34 8.71 -8.75
CA THR A 111 17.19 8.13 -8.02
C THR A 111 16.23 9.18 -7.45
N HIS A 112 16.44 10.46 -7.79
CA HIS A 112 15.63 11.59 -7.30
C HIS A 112 14.55 12.07 -8.30
N TRP A 113 14.41 11.42 -9.46
CA TRP A 113 13.33 11.72 -10.38
C TRP A 113 12.01 11.08 -9.91
N PRO A 114 10.84 11.68 -10.24
CA PRO A 114 9.56 11.00 -10.11
C PRO A 114 9.57 9.70 -10.92
N GLY A 115 9.04 8.61 -10.36
CA GLY A 115 8.92 7.35 -11.06
C GLY A 115 9.20 6.10 -10.21
N SER A 116 9.00 4.95 -10.85
CA SER A 116 9.50 3.66 -10.38
C SER A 116 10.23 3.00 -11.54
N TYR A 117 11.56 3.02 -11.46
CA TYR A 117 12.48 2.70 -12.54
C TYR A 117 13.81 2.18 -11.96
N THR A 118 14.54 1.43 -12.78
CA THR A 118 15.91 0.98 -12.54
C THR A 118 16.87 1.78 -13.45
N VAL A 119 18.05 2.13 -12.94
CA VAL A 119 19.11 2.77 -13.73
C VAL A 119 20.29 1.82 -13.89
N VAL A 120 20.80 1.66 -15.11
CA VAL A 120 22.07 0.99 -15.40
C VAL A 120 23.06 2.04 -15.88
N LEU A 121 24.07 2.35 -15.07
CA LEU A 121 25.16 3.28 -15.40
C LEU A 121 26.44 2.50 -15.70
N ARG A 122 27.01 2.67 -16.89
CA ARG A 122 28.32 2.11 -17.25
C ARG A 122 29.37 3.22 -17.34
N THR A 123 30.47 3.06 -16.61
CA THR A 123 31.62 3.98 -16.60
C THR A 123 32.82 3.33 -17.29
N GLY A 124 33.15 3.83 -18.49
CA GLY A 124 34.16 3.23 -19.36
C GLY A 124 33.79 1.78 -19.73
N THR A 125 34.78 0.89 -19.65
CA THR A 125 34.69 -0.52 -20.08
C THR A 125 34.80 -1.55 -18.96
N ARG A 126 34.96 -1.13 -17.69
CA ARG A 126 35.26 -2.04 -16.56
C ARG A 126 34.38 -1.86 -15.31
N SER A 127 33.48 -0.89 -15.33
CA SER A 127 32.62 -0.55 -14.19
C SER A 127 31.18 -0.37 -14.65
N THR A 128 30.27 -1.06 -13.97
CA THR A 128 28.82 -0.96 -14.17
C THR A 128 28.16 -0.79 -12.80
N VAL A 129 27.16 0.08 -12.69
CA VAL A 129 26.37 0.27 -11.48
C VAL A 129 24.90 0.11 -11.84
N LEU A 130 24.22 -0.82 -11.17
CA LEU A 130 22.79 -1.03 -11.25
C LEU A 130 22.13 -0.37 -10.02
N LEU A 131 21.18 0.54 -10.23
CA LEU A 131 20.39 1.19 -9.18
C LEU A 131 18.92 0.80 -9.36
N PRO A 132 18.43 -0.22 -8.64
CA PRO A 132 17.00 -0.52 -8.50
C PRO A 132 16.20 0.66 -7.92
N ASP A 133 14.87 0.53 -7.91
CA ASP A 133 14.01 1.52 -7.25
C ASP A 133 14.08 1.41 -5.71
N LEU A 134 13.62 2.46 -5.03
CA LEU A 134 13.65 2.55 -3.57
C LEU A 134 12.64 1.61 -2.90
N SER A 135 11.51 1.33 -3.55
CA SER A 135 10.47 0.47 -2.96
C SER A 135 10.81 -1.02 -3.12
N GLY A 136 11.52 -1.38 -4.20
CA GLY A 136 11.81 -2.75 -4.62
C GLY A 136 10.81 -3.33 -5.63
N ALA A 137 10.00 -2.47 -6.29
CA ALA A 137 9.05 -2.83 -7.34
C ALA A 137 9.70 -3.07 -8.71
N GLN A 138 10.90 -2.53 -8.93
CA GLN A 138 11.78 -2.76 -10.07
C GLN A 138 13.10 -3.38 -9.54
N PRO A 139 13.06 -4.65 -9.11
CA PRO A 139 14.19 -5.29 -8.44
C PRO A 139 15.38 -5.51 -9.38
N GLY A 140 16.59 -5.48 -8.82
CA GLY A 140 17.80 -5.98 -9.46
C GLY A 140 18.24 -7.30 -8.85
N PHE A 141 18.83 -8.17 -9.66
CA PHE A 141 19.38 -9.45 -9.27
C PHE A 141 20.78 -9.63 -9.88
N HIS A 142 21.61 -10.47 -9.25
CA HIS A 142 22.93 -10.80 -9.76
C HIS A 142 23.37 -12.23 -9.38
N THR A 143 24.30 -12.77 -10.15
CA THR A 143 24.94 -14.07 -9.90
C THR A 143 26.39 -14.06 -10.40
N PRO A 144 27.33 -14.78 -9.78
CA PRO A 144 28.64 -15.03 -10.37
C PRO A 144 28.49 -15.72 -11.73
N PHE A 145 29.19 -15.22 -12.75
CA PHE A 145 29.11 -15.76 -14.11
C PHE A 145 30.44 -15.58 -14.83
N ALA A 146 31.01 -16.66 -15.34
CA ALA A 146 32.23 -16.70 -16.15
C ALA A 146 33.40 -15.82 -15.63
N GLY A 147 33.75 -16.00 -14.34
CA GLY A 147 34.82 -15.23 -13.69
C GLY A 147 34.47 -13.77 -13.38
N GLY A 148 33.24 -13.34 -13.63
CA GLY A 148 32.71 -12.03 -13.25
C GLY A 148 31.32 -12.12 -12.64
N THR A 149 30.47 -11.14 -12.94
CA THR A 149 29.08 -11.07 -12.44
C THR A 149 28.13 -10.79 -13.60
N ALA A 150 27.07 -11.61 -13.70
CA ALA A 150 25.89 -11.32 -14.50
C ALA A 150 24.81 -10.66 -13.63
N TYR A 151 24.03 -9.75 -14.21
CA TYR A 151 22.96 -9.02 -13.54
C TYR A 151 21.71 -8.90 -14.44
N ALA A 152 20.55 -8.78 -13.82
CA ALA A 152 19.28 -8.61 -14.53
C ALA A 152 18.21 -7.95 -13.65
N THR A 153 17.11 -7.50 -14.26
CA THR A 153 15.90 -7.04 -13.55
C THR A 153 14.82 -8.14 -13.44
N ALA A 154 15.25 -9.39 -13.59
CA ALA A 154 14.49 -10.61 -13.34
C ALA A 154 15.44 -11.69 -12.80
N ALA A 155 14.97 -12.52 -11.88
CA ALA A 155 15.76 -13.58 -11.25
C ALA A 155 15.82 -14.85 -12.10
N LEU A 156 14.69 -15.24 -12.69
CA LEU A 156 14.56 -16.49 -13.44
C LEU A 156 15.53 -16.60 -14.64
N PRO A 157 15.78 -15.54 -15.44
CA PRO A 157 16.75 -15.63 -16.53
C PRO A 157 18.22 -15.76 -16.06
N LEU A 158 18.56 -15.27 -14.86
CA LEU A 158 19.88 -15.53 -14.27
C LEU A 158 19.98 -16.95 -13.73
N ALA A 159 18.88 -17.51 -13.23
CA ALA A 159 18.81 -18.90 -12.79
C ALA A 159 19.00 -19.86 -13.98
N ASP A 160 18.31 -19.60 -15.10
CA ASP A 160 18.48 -20.32 -16.36
C ASP A 160 19.94 -20.23 -16.87
N LEU A 161 20.52 -19.02 -16.91
CA LEU A 161 21.89 -18.76 -17.37
C LEU A 161 22.97 -19.58 -16.63
N VAL A 162 22.76 -19.91 -15.35
CA VAL A 162 23.74 -20.68 -14.54
C VAL A 162 23.25 -22.08 -14.14
N GLY A 163 22.08 -22.52 -14.63
CA GLY A 163 21.47 -23.79 -14.23
C GLY A 163 21.15 -23.89 -12.73
N ALA A 164 20.74 -22.77 -12.10
CA ALA A 164 20.55 -22.68 -10.66
C ALA A 164 19.37 -23.56 -10.17
N PRO A 165 19.59 -24.49 -9.23
CA PRO A 165 18.52 -25.28 -8.63
C PRO A 165 17.67 -24.46 -7.66
N VAL A 166 16.44 -24.90 -7.44
CA VAL A 166 15.48 -24.26 -6.52
C VAL A 166 15.98 -24.30 -5.07
N ASP A 167 15.84 -23.18 -4.36
CA ASP A 167 16.19 -23.02 -2.95
C ASP A 167 14.99 -23.29 -2.03
N ALA A 168 14.77 -24.57 -1.71
CA ALA A 168 13.69 -25.00 -0.81
C ALA A 168 13.72 -24.31 0.56
N ALA A 169 14.89 -23.92 1.08
CA ALA A 169 14.99 -23.22 2.36
C ALA A 169 14.54 -21.75 2.27
N HIS A 170 14.76 -21.09 1.13
CA HIS A 170 14.16 -19.77 0.85
C HIS A 170 12.64 -19.87 0.75
N LEU A 171 12.11 -20.88 0.05
CA LEU A 171 10.66 -21.11 -0.07
C LEU A 171 10.02 -21.39 1.30
N ALA A 172 10.66 -22.22 2.14
CA ALA A 172 10.22 -22.46 3.50
C ALA A 172 10.23 -21.17 4.35
N ALA A 173 11.30 -20.37 4.31
CA ALA A 173 11.36 -19.07 4.98
C ALA A 173 10.23 -18.12 4.51
N ARG A 174 9.93 -18.14 3.21
CA ARG A 174 8.85 -17.32 2.62
C ARG A 174 7.44 -17.71 3.07
N LEU A 175 7.23 -18.94 3.55
CA LEU A 175 5.95 -19.42 4.08
C LEU A 175 5.90 -19.33 5.62
N ALA A 176 6.98 -19.72 6.29
CA ALA A 176 7.09 -19.79 7.76
C ALA A 176 7.38 -18.44 8.42
N THR A 177 8.18 -17.58 7.77
CA THR A 177 8.74 -16.36 8.37
C THR A 177 8.82 -15.20 7.37
N PRO A 178 7.73 -14.87 6.64
CA PRO A 178 7.74 -13.87 5.57
C PRO A 178 8.05 -12.43 6.01
N GLU A 179 8.23 -12.18 7.30
CA GLU A 179 8.52 -10.86 7.89
C GLU A 179 9.85 -10.82 8.66
N THR A 180 10.62 -11.91 8.63
CA THR A 180 11.90 -12.02 9.36
C THR A 180 13.05 -11.97 8.36
N PRO A 181 13.71 -10.81 8.19
CA PRO A 181 14.72 -10.59 7.16
C PRO A 181 15.93 -11.52 7.34
N GLU A 182 16.23 -11.94 8.57
CA GLU A 182 17.31 -12.88 8.88
C GLU A 182 17.17 -14.19 8.10
N THR A 183 15.94 -14.66 7.86
CA THR A 183 15.67 -15.95 7.17
C THR A 183 15.72 -15.85 5.65
N LEU A 184 15.40 -14.68 5.09
CA LEU A 184 15.33 -14.46 3.64
C LEU A 184 16.60 -13.81 3.09
N GLY A 185 17.16 -12.83 3.80
CA GLY A 185 18.33 -12.07 3.40
C GLY A 185 18.20 -11.46 2.01
N ASP A 186 19.23 -11.66 1.21
CA ASP A 186 19.33 -11.33 -0.21
C ASP A 186 19.04 -12.55 -1.12
N ARG A 187 18.55 -13.67 -0.58
CA ARG A 187 18.30 -14.90 -1.33
C ARG A 187 17.08 -14.75 -2.23
N THR A 188 17.05 -15.55 -3.29
CA THR A 188 15.89 -15.74 -4.18
C THR A 188 15.43 -17.20 -4.13
N PRO A 189 14.35 -17.58 -4.82
CA PRO A 189 13.99 -19.00 -5.02
C PRO A 189 15.04 -19.84 -5.77
N TYR A 190 16.12 -19.25 -6.29
CA TYR A 190 17.15 -19.94 -7.07
C TYR A 190 18.52 -19.83 -6.38
N ARG A 191 19.17 -20.97 -6.12
CA ARG A 191 20.46 -21.00 -5.41
C ARG A 191 21.55 -20.31 -6.24
N GLY A 192 22.26 -19.37 -5.62
CA GLY A 192 23.34 -18.61 -6.26
C GLY A 192 22.90 -17.30 -6.91
N VAL A 193 21.60 -17.12 -7.20
CA VAL A 193 21.02 -15.84 -7.64
C VAL A 193 20.65 -15.02 -6.41
N ARG A 194 21.23 -13.83 -6.28
CA ARG A 194 21.02 -12.89 -5.17
C ARG A 194 20.24 -11.67 -5.64
N ARG A 195 19.37 -11.15 -4.78
CA ARG A 195 18.60 -9.92 -4.99
C ARG A 195 19.36 -8.73 -4.42
N VAL A 196 19.52 -7.67 -5.21
CA VAL A 196 20.02 -6.38 -4.72
C VAL A 196 19.02 -5.83 -3.71
N PRO A 197 19.41 -5.55 -2.44
CA PRO A 197 18.48 -5.03 -1.45
C PRO A 197 17.90 -3.69 -1.92
N PRO A 198 16.58 -3.45 -1.77
CA PRO A 198 16.00 -2.15 -2.14
C PRO A 198 16.68 -0.98 -1.41
N GLY A 199 16.83 0.16 -2.11
CA GLY A 199 17.63 1.29 -1.61
C GLY A 199 19.16 1.11 -1.70
N HIS A 200 19.65 -0.02 -2.26
CA HIS A 200 21.07 -0.26 -2.52
C HIS A 200 21.37 -0.27 -4.02
N ALA A 201 22.58 0.15 -4.37
CA ALA A 201 23.15 0.06 -5.70
C ALA A 201 24.11 -1.13 -5.76
N LEU A 202 24.01 -1.93 -6.82
CA LEU A 202 24.96 -2.98 -7.14
C LEU A 202 26.06 -2.38 -8.02
N GLY A 203 27.24 -2.17 -7.44
CA GLY A 203 28.45 -1.81 -8.16
C GLY A 203 29.19 -3.08 -8.60
N ILE A 204 29.44 -3.21 -9.91
CA ILE A 204 30.27 -4.28 -10.48
C ILE A 204 31.55 -3.65 -11.03
N ARG A 205 32.68 -3.90 -10.38
CA ARG A 205 34.00 -3.35 -10.75
C ARG A 205 34.99 -4.48 -11.00
N GLY A 206 35.47 -4.60 -12.23
CA GLY A 206 36.34 -5.71 -12.63
C GLY A 206 35.71 -7.07 -12.28
N GLY A 207 34.49 -7.31 -12.77
CA GLY A 207 33.72 -8.54 -12.52
C GLY A 207 33.24 -8.79 -11.09
N ARG A 208 33.74 -8.09 -10.07
CA ARG A 208 33.29 -8.26 -8.68
C ARG A 208 32.10 -7.37 -8.34
N ALA A 209 31.04 -7.99 -7.82
CA ALA A 209 29.86 -7.34 -7.26
C ALA A 209 30.10 -6.82 -5.84
N ASP A 210 29.56 -5.64 -5.55
CA ASP A 210 29.44 -5.04 -4.23
C ASP A 210 28.09 -4.31 -4.14
N CYS A 211 27.40 -4.38 -3.00
CA CYS A 211 26.10 -3.75 -2.79
C CYS A 211 26.22 -2.64 -1.75
N THR A 212 26.13 -1.39 -2.17
CA THR A 212 26.22 -0.22 -1.29
C THR A 212 24.87 0.49 -1.18
N PRO A 213 24.42 0.88 0.01
CA PRO A 213 23.22 1.70 0.13
C PRO A 213 23.41 3.06 -0.57
N TYR A 214 22.38 3.52 -1.29
CA TYR A 214 22.32 4.89 -1.83
C TYR A 214 21.31 5.77 -1.09
N ASP A 215 20.52 5.19 -0.17
CA ASP A 215 19.42 5.87 0.51
C ASP A 215 19.34 5.54 2.02
N ASP A 216 20.40 5.88 2.75
CA ASP A 216 20.55 5.63 4.20
C ASP A 216 19.96 6.72 5.10
N GLN A 217 19.24 7.72 4.57
CA GLN A 217 18.76 8.81 5.42
C GLN A 217 17.74 8.28 6.45
N PRO A 218 18.05 8.33 7.77
CA PRO A 218 17.02 8.17 8.76
C PRO A 218 16.02 9.31 8.57
N ALA A 219 14.73 9.01 8.67
CA ALA A 219 13.74 10.06 8.77
C ALA A 219 14.01 10.84 10.07
N GLU A 220 14.53 12.07 9.95
CA GLU A 220 14.58 13.06 11.03
C GLU A 220 13.14 13.33 11.49
N PRO A 221 12.67 12.71 12.60
CA PRO A 221 11.27 12.74 12.95
C PRO A 221 11.01 13.99 13.77
N GLY A 222 10.69 15.08 13.08
CA GLY A 222 10.45 16.40 13.67
C GLY A 222 10.03 17.48 12.69
N GLY A 223 9.84 17.15 11.40
CA GLY A 223 9.23 18.07 10.45
C GLY A 223 7.77 18.34 10.83
N ALA A 224 7.33 19.60 10.73
CA ALA A 224 5.93 19.93 10.94
C ALA A 224 5.04 19.18 9.92
N GLU A 225 3.86 18.75 10.37
CA GLU A 225 2.92 17.93 9.58
C GLU A 225 2.60 18.57 8.21
N ALA A 226 2.25 19.86 8.20
CA ALA A 226 1.79 20.53 6.99
C ALA A 226 2.84 20.54 5.84
N PRO A 227 4.12 20.86 6.05
CA PRO A 227 5.19 20.60 5.07
C PRO A 227 5.24 19.16 4.54
N ALA A 228 5.20 18.15 5.41
CA ALA A 228 5.30 16.75 5.00
C ALA A 228 4.09 16.30 4.16
N VAL A 229 2.88 16.72 4.55
CA VAL A 229 1.64 16.45 3.79
C VAL A 229 1.64 17.17 2.44
N ARG A 230 2.18 18.40 2.35
CA ARG A 230 2.36 19.10 1.07
C ARG A 230 3.33 18.36 0.14
N GLU A 231 4.46 17.90 0.65
CA GLU A 231 5.42 17.13 -0.15
C GLU A 231 4.84 15.77 -0.61
N LEU A 232 4.08 15.09 0.24
CA LEU A 232 3.35 13.88 -0.16
C LEU A 232 2.34 14.19 -1.28
N THR A 233 1.56 15.26 -1.13
CA THR A 233 0.56 15.70 -2.12
C THR A 233 1.23 15.99 -3.45
N ARG A 234 2.32 16.77 -3.46
CA ARG A 234 3.12 17.07 -4.66
C ARG A 234 3.69 15.80 -5.30
N ALA A 235 4.30 14.92 -4.52
CA ALA A 235 4.92 13.70 -5.02
C ALA A 235 3.89 12.73 -5.63
N LEU A 236 2.73 12.55 -4.99
CA LEU A 236 1.68 11.65 -5.49
C LEU A 236 0.97 12.21 -6.72
N LEU A 237 0.72 13.54 -6.75
CA LEU A 237 0.23 14.22 -7.95
C LEU A 237 1.18 14.02 -9.14
N GLU A 238 2.49 14.19 -8.93
CA GLU A 238 3.45 14.02 -10.02
C GLU A 238 3.60 12.55 -10.42
N ALA A 239 3.62 11.61 -9.47
CA ALA A 239 3.61 10.18 -9.75
C ALA A 239 2.41 9.76 -10.63
N VAL A 240 1.22 10.32 -10.40
CA VAL A 240 0.05 10.10 -11.27
C VAL A 240 0.22 10.82 -12.62
N ARG A 241 0.59 12.11 -12.63
CA ARG A 241 0.79 12.91 -13.87
C ARG A 241 1.79 12.27 -14.85
N CYS A 242 2.93 11.78 -14.36
CA CYS A 242 3.94 11.12 -15.18
C CYS A 242 3.41 9.85 -15.87
N ARG A 243 2.35 9.22 -15.34
CA ARG A 243 1.70 8.02 -15.89
C ARG A 243 0.51 8.36 -16.79
N VAL A 244 -0.31 9.35 -16.43
CA VAL A 244 -1.42 9.84 -17.28
C VAL A 244 -0.90 10.43 -18.60
N ARG A 245 0.29 11.06 -18.59
CA ARG A 245 0.92 11.62 -19.80
C ARG A 245 1.58 10.58 -20.71
N ALA A 246 1.45 9.27 -20.43
CA ALA A 246 2.00 8.21 -21.27
C ALA A 246 1.30 8.12 -22.64
N THR A 247 2.06 7.82 -23.70
CA THR A 247 1.50 7.54 -25.02
C THR A 247 1.11 6.07 -25.13
N GLY A 248 -0.14 5.76 -24.77
CA GLY A 248 -0.76 4.47 -25.10
C GLY A 248 -0.98 4.27 -26.62
N PRO A 249 -1.05 3.01 -27.10
CA PRO A 249 -1.44 2.68 -28.48
C PRO A 249 -2.86 3.16 -28.80
N ALA A 250 -3.13 3.44 -30.09
CA ALA A 250 -4.37 4.10 -30.53
C ALA A 250 -5.66 3.28 -30.34
N ASP A 251 -5.58 1.94 -30.32
CA ASP A 251 -6.74 1.05 -30.43
C ASP A 251 -7.39 0.66 -29.09
N ARG A 252 -6.94 1.24 -27.96
CA ARG A 252 -7.48 1.00 -26.62
C ARG A 252 -7.61 2.32 -25.86
N PRO A 253 -8.54 2.45 -24.88
CA PRO A 253 -8.49 3.58 -23.96
C PRO A 253 -7.09 3.65 -23.33
N ARG A 254 -6.43 4.81 -23.38
CA ARG A 254 -5.01 4.92 -23.02
C ARG A 254 -4.78 4.58 -21.56
N LEU A 255 -5.70 4.98 -20.68
CA LEU A 255 -5.56 4.88 -19.24
C LEU A 255 -6.80 4.25 -18.59
N GLY A 256 -6.61 3.23 -17.75
CA GLY A 256 -7.59 2.72 -16.80
C GLY A 256 -7.11 2.83 -15.36
N VAL A 257 -8.01 2.64 -14.40
CA VAL A 257 -7.69 2.64 -12.97
C VAL A 257 -8.50 1.57 -12.23
N ASP A 258 -7.90 0.85 -11.30
CA ASP A 258 -8.64 -0.01 -10.35
C ASP A 258 -9.52 0.83 -9.42
N LEU A 259 -10.78 0.44 -9.25
CA LEU A 259 -11.64 0.88 -8.15
C LEU A 259 -12.02 -0.34 -7.30
N SER A 260 -11.22 -0.62 -6.27
CA SER A 260 -11.52 -1.60 -5.23
C SER A 260 -12.23 -0.98 -4.01
N TYR A 261 -12.81 0.21 -4.19
CA TYR A 261 -13.49 1.04 -3.18
C TYR A 261 -12.67 1.44 -1.94
N GLY A 262 -11.42 0.97 -1.81
CA GLY A 262 -10.46 1.49 -0.84
C GLY A 262 -9.95 2.88 -1.24
N THR A 263 -9.78 3.78 -0.27
CA THR A 263 -9.40 5.19 -0.50
C THR A 263 -8.15 5.39 -1.37
N ALA A 264 -7.17 4.49 -1.29
CA ALA A 264 -5.99 4.55 -2.16
C ALA A 264 -6.33 4.46 -3.65
N SER A 265 -7.21 3.53 -4.02
CA SER A 265 -7.66 3.32 -5.40
C SER A 265 -8.53 4.48 -5.88
N ALA A 266 -9.47 4.95 -5.04
CA ALA A 266 -10.32 6.09 -5.31
C ALA A 266 -9.53 7.40 -5.48
N THR A 267 -8.53 7.67 -4.62
CA THR A 267 -7.65 8.83 -4.78
C THR A 267 -6.88 8.78 -6.09
N VAL A 268 -6.30 7.63 -6.46
CA VAL A 268 -5.59 7.50 -7.75
C VAL A 268 -6.54 7.74 -8.94
N ALA A 269 -7.78 7.24 -8.89
CA ALA A 269 -8.78 7.47 -9.93
C ALA A 269 -9.18 8.95 -10.06
N LEU A 270 -9.45 9.62 -8.93
CA LEU A 270 -9.78 11.04 -8.90
C LEU A 270 -8.60 11.92 -9.37
N LEU A 271 -7.37 11.63 -8.93
CA LEU A 271 -6.18 12.32 -9.39
C LEU A 271 -5.95 12.11 -10.90
N ALA A 272 -6.14 10.89 -11.42
CA ALA A 272 -6.01 10.60 -12.84
C ALA A 272 -7.05 11.36 -13.69
N ALA A 273 -8.30 11.42 -13.23
CA ALA A 273 -9.37 12.17 -13.89
C ALA A 273 -9.12 13.70 -13.89
N ALA A 274 -8.46 14.22 -12.86
CA ALA A 274 -8.11 15.64 -12.72
C ALA A 274 -6.92 16.06 -13.61
N VAL A 275 -6.07 15.14 -14.07
CA VAL A 275 -4.96 15.46 -14.97
C VAL A 275 -5.46 15.60 -16.41
N PRO A 276 -5.27 16.76 -17.08
CA PRO A 276 -5.61 16.90 -18.49
C PRO A 276 -4.84 15.90 -19.35
N LEU A 277 -5.56 15.15 -20.19
CA LEU A 277 -4.91 14.37 -21.25
C LEU A 277 -4.44 15.32 -22.35
N PRO A 278 -3.30 15.06 -23.00
CA PRO A 278 -2.92 15.78 -24.20
C PRO A 278 -3.99 15.57 -25.29
N PRO A 279 -4.35 16.59 -26.08
CA PRO A 279 -5.28 16.41 -27.19
C PRO A 279 -4.72 15.35 -28.15
N GLY A 280 -5.54 14.38 -28.54
CA GLY A 280 -5.15 13.36 -29.51
C GLY A 280 -4.68 14.02 -30.80
N GLY A 281 -3.47 13.70 -31.24
CA GLY A 281 -2.90 14.28 -32.46
C GLY A 281 -3.79 13.94 -33.68
N PRO A 282 -4.03 14.90 -34.60
CA PRO A 282 -4.84 14.63 -35.78
C PRO A 282 -4.06 13.75 -36.76
N GLY A 283 -4.29 12.44 -36.74
CA GLY A 283 -3.64 11.52 -37.69
C GLY A 283 -3.58 10.05 -37.29
N ALA A 284 -4.72 9.37 -37.29
CA ALA A 284 -4.80 7.92 -37.50
C ALA A 284 -6.09 7.64 -38.27
N GLY A 285 -5.97 7.34 -39.57
CA GLY A 285 -7.11 7.15 -40.47
C GLY A 285 -7.86 5.85 -40.20
N ALA A 286 -9.09 5.77 -40.72
CA ALA A 286 -10.00 4.64 -40.55
C ALA A 286 -9.37 3.26 -40.86
N GLY A 287 -9.38 2.38 -39.85
CA GLY A 287 -9.36 0.93 -40.03
C GLY A 287 -10.79 0.38 -40.18
N PRO A 288 -10.98 -0.82 -40.76
CA PRO A 288 -12.28 -1.27 -41.24
C PRO A 288 -13.31 -1.50 -40.13
N GLU A 289 -14.58 -1.32 -40.49
CA GLU A 289 -15.74 -1.44 -39.61
C GLU A 289 -15.73 -2.75 -38.81
N ARG A 290 -15.97 -2.66 -37.50
CA ARG A 290 -16.51 -3.81 -36.75
C ARG A 290 -17.84 -4.19 -37.40
N PRO A 291 -18.10 -5.48 -37.68
CA PRO A 291 -19.39 -5.89 -38.21
C PRO A 291 -20.48 -5.48 -37.22
N ALA A 292 -21.42 -4.67 -37.69
CA ALA A 292 -22.52 -4.18 -36.87
C ALA A 292 -23.30 -5.37 -36.30
N ALA A 293 -23.54 -5.36 -34.98
CA ALA A 293 -24.54 -6.22 -34.38
C ALA A 293 -25.88 -5.90 -35.04
N ARG A 294 -26.41 -6.84 -35.82
CA ARG A 294 -27.69 -6.69 -36.53
C ARG A 294 -28.82 -6.52 -35.51
N THR A 295 -29.22 -5.28 -35.27
CA THR A 295 -30.51 -4.94 -34.69
C THR A 295 -31.45 -4.51 -35.81
N GLY A 296 -32.69 -5.01 -35.78
CA GLY A 296 -33.74 -4.58 -36.72
C GLY A 296 -34.02 -3.09 -36.55
N ALA A 297 -34.22 -2.37 -37.65
CA ALA A 297 -34.34 -0.92 -37.64
C ALA A 297 -35.73 -0.43 -37.20
N VAL A 298 -35.79 0.62 -36.37
CA VAL A 298 -36.98 1.49 -36.25
C VAL A 298 -36.58 2.98 -36.13
N LYS A 299 -37.05 3.76 -37.10
CA LYS A 299 -37.41 5.20 -37.08
C LYS A 299 -36.57 6.16 -36.20
N GLY A 300 -35.53 6.75 -36.79
CA GLY A 300 -34.75 7.86 -36.19
C GLY A 300 -33.63 8.42 -37.10
N SER A 301 -33.77 8.24 -38.41
CA SER A 301 -32.72 8.41 -39.41
C SER A 301 -32.43 9.87 -39.77
N TRP A 302 -31.61 10.55 -38.95
CA TRP A 302 -31.01 11.84 -39.29
C TRP A 302 -29.55 11.89 -38.85
N ALA A 303 -28.67 12.31 -39.76
CA ALA A 303 -27.25 12.46 -39.50
C ALA A 303 -26.99 13.62 -38.53
N ARG A 304 -26.23 13.38 -37.46
CA ARG A 304 -25.60 14.47 -36.72
C ARG A 304 -24.31 14.86 -37.43
N ARG A 305 -24.02 16.17 -37.47
CA ARG A 305 -22.64 16.66 -37.66
C ARG A 305 -21.75 15.97 -36.63
N ALA A 306 -20.54 15.57 -37.04
CA ALA A 306 -19.55 15.06 -36.11
C ALA A 306 -19.32 16.09 -35.00
N GLU A 307 -19.59 15.68 -33.76
CA GLU A 307 -19.16 16.42 -32.58
C GLU A 307 -17.63 16.46 -32.54
N PRO A 308 -17.01 17.50 -31.96
CA PRO A 308 -15.59 17.44 -31.64
C PRO A 308 -15.33 16.18 -30.78
N PRO A 309 -14.18 15.51 -30.93
CA PRO A 309 -13.93 14.25 -30.24
C PRO A 309 -14.15 14.42 -28.73
N GLU A 310 -15.01 13.56 -28.16
CA GLU A 310 -15.28 13.61 -26.72
C GLU A 310 -13.95 13.52 -25.94
N PRO A 311 -13.81 14.25 -24.82
CA PRO A 311 -12.61 14.18 -24.01
C PRO A 311 -12.43 12.76 -23.49
N GLU A 312 -11.31 12.12 -23.85
CA GLU A 312 -11.04 10.71 -23.53
C GLU A 312 -11.29 10.43 -22.03
N THR A 313 -12.33 9.61 -21.78
CA THR A 313 -12.75 9.20 -20.45
C THR A 313 -11.85 8.11 -19.92
N VAL A 314 -11.44 8.20 -18.66
CA VAL A 314 -10.66 7.17 -17.98
C VAL A 314 -11.62 6.06 -17.48
N PRO A 315 -11.59 4.84 -18.06
CA PRO A 315 -12.28 3.68 -17.47
C PRO A 315 -11.77 3.38 -16.06
N ALA A 316 -12.69 3.41 -15.11
CA ALA A 316 -12.43 3.02 -13.73
C ALA A 316 -13.08 1.65 -13.52
N VAL A 317 -12.31 0.62 -13.18
CA VAL A 317 -12.75 -0.79 -13.27
C VAL A 317 -12.91 -1.43 -11.90
N THR A 318 -14.03 -2.12 -11.68
CA THR A 318 -14.30 -2.88 -10.45
C THR A 318 -14.74 -4.31 -10.78
N LEU A 319 -14.31 -5.29 -9.98
CA LEU A 319 -14.89 -6.63 -9.97
C LEU A 319 -16.24 -6.65 -9.23
N ALA A 320 -17.19 -7.44 -9.71
CA ALA A 320 -18.49 -7.65 -9.06
C ALA A 320 -18.46 -8.65 -7.88
N ASP A 321 -17.29 -9.12 -7.44
CA ASP A 321 -17.08 -9.83 -6.15
C ASP A 321 -17.42 -8.96 -4.93
N HIS A 322 -17.48 -7.64 -5.11
CA HIS A 322 -18.11 -6.74 -4.14
C HIS A 322 -19.57 -6.56 -4.56
N ASP A 323 -20.49 -7.19 -3.83
CA ASP A 323 -21.93 -7.10 -4.09
C ASP A 323 -22.35 -5.62 -4.28
N GLY A 324 -22.55 -5.27 -5.55
CA GLY A 324 -23.05 -4.01 -6.10
C GLY A 324 -22.71 -2.68 -5.42
N LEU A 325 -21.47 -2.42 -4.98
CA LEU A 325 -21.11 -1.08 -4.47
C LEU A 325 -20.79 -0.06 -5.59
N ALA A 326 -21.65 0.07 -6.61
CA ALA A 326 -21.36 0.81 -7.85
C ALA A 326 -21.26 2.35 -7.66
N LEU A 327 -20.13 2.82 -7.13
CA LEU A 327 -19.85 4.22 -6.86
C LEU A 327 -19.98 5.09 -8.12
N ALA A 328 -21.11 5.79 -8.25
CA ALA A 328 -21.31 6.86 -9.20
C ALA A 328 -20.41 8.06 -8.85
N VAL A 329 -19.12 7.94 -9.18
CA VAL A 329 -18.18 9.05 -9.11
C VAL A 329 -18.58 10.02 -10.21
N HIS A 330 -19.37 11.04 -9.87
CA HIS A 330 -19.69 12.18 -10.74
C HIS A 330 -18.46 13.08 -10.93
N ALA A 331 -17.39 12.53 -11.48
CA ALA A 331 -16.33 13.25 -12.16
C ALA A 331 -16.60 13.11 -13.67
N PRO A 332 -16.69 14.20 -14.45
CA PRO A 332 -17.13 14.17 -15.85
C PRO A 332 -16.17 13.42 -16.81
N ARG A 333 -15.11 12.80 -16.30
CA ARG A 333 -14.08 12.08 -17.06
C ARG A 333 -13.84 10.65 -16.57
N LEU A 334 -14.58 10.15 -15.56
CA LEU A 334 -14.50 8.76 -15.12
C LEU A 334 -15.68 7.96 -15.69
N ARG A 335 -15.37 6.84 -16.34
CA ARG A 335 -16.37 5.87 -16.80
C ARG A 335 -16.28 4.62 -15.94
N HIS A 336 -17.24 4.39 -15.07
CA HIS A 336 -17.25 3.17 -14.24
C HIS A 336 -17.56 1.94 -15.10
N LEU A 337 -16.71 0.92 -15.03
CA LEU A 337 -16.89 -0.39 -15.63
C LEU A 337 -16.93 -1.45 -14.52
N VAL A 338 -18.07 -2.11 -14.37
CA VAL A 338 -18.20 -3.27 -13.47
C VAL A 338 -18.03 -4.53 -14.30
N VAL A 339 -17.12 -5.40 -13.89
CA VAL A 339 -16.73 -6.63 -14.58
C VAL A 339 -17.05 -7.82 -13.68
N PRO A 340 -17.69 -8.90 -14.17
CA PRO A 340 -17.93 -10.07 -13.34
C PRO A 340 -16.60 -10.67 -12.84
N PRO A 341 -16.54 -11.15 -11.58
CA PRO A 341 -15.34 -11.78 -11.05
C PRO A 341 -15.05 -13.10 -11.77
N ALA A 342 -13.77 -13.37 -12.01
CA ALA A 342 -13.32 -14.72 -12.30
C ALA A 342 -13.21 -15.49 -10.98
N ALA A 343 -13.83 -16.67 -10.90
CA ALA A 343 -13.71 -17.52 -9.72
C ALA A 343 -12.22 -17.84 -9.48
N PRO A 344 -11.64 -17.52 -8.31
CA PRO A 344 -10.18 -17.37 -8.11
C PRO A 344 -9.35 -18.65 -8.27
N TYR A 345 -9.99 -19.80 -8.54
CA TYR A 345 -9.37 -21.10 -8.76
C TYR A 345 -9.89 -21.84 -10.00
N ALA A 346 -10.87 -21.29 -10.75
CA ALA A 346 -11.53 -22.04 -11.83
C ALA A 346 -10.60 -22.37 -13.01
N ASP A 347 -9.63 -21.49 -13.28
CA ASP A 347 -8.62 -21.70 -14.33
C ASP A 347 -7.33 -22.36 -13.80
N LEU A 348 -7.21 -22.60 -12.48
CA LEU A 348 -6.03 -23.21 -11.83
C LEU A 348 -6.14 -24.75 -11.73
N ALA A 349 -6.70 -25.39 -12.76
CA ALA A 349 -6.85 -26.84 -12.82
C ALA A 349 -5.51 -27.59 -12.95
N ASP A 350 -4.51 -26.94 -13.54
CA ASP A 350 -3.10 -27.37 -13.51
C ASP A 350 -2.28 -26.31 -12.76
N PRO A 351 -1.64 -26.63 -11.61
CA PRO A 351 -0.84 -25.69 -10.84
C PRO A 351 0.45 -25.24 -11.54
N LEU A 352 0.82 -25.87 -12.67
CA LEU A 352 1.92 -25.46 -13.55
C LEU A 352 1.44 -24.66 -14.77
N ALA A 353 0.14 -24.66 -15.07
CA ALA A 353 -0.47 -23.84 -16.12
C ALA A 353 -0.66 -22.40 -15.63
N GLY A 354 0.46 -21.68 -15.46
CA GLY A 354 0.47 -20.30 -15.00
C GLY A 354 1.44 -19.42 -15.79
N PRO A 355 1.26 -18.09 -15.72
CA PRO A 355 2.23 -17.14 -16.27
C PRO A 355 3.57 -17.29 -15.55
N LEU A 356 4.66 -17.27 -16.33
CA LEU A 356 6.02 -17.41 -15.81
C LEU A 356 6.40 -16.17 -14.95
N THR A 357 6.77 -16.37 -13.69
CA THR A 357 7.13 -15.29 -12.74
C THR A 357 8.43 -15.57 -12.00
N ASP A 358 9.13 -14.53 -11.56
CA ASP A 358 10.39 -14.66 -10.76
C ASP A 358 10.23 -15.36 -9.40
N GLU A 359 9.08 -15.19 -8.73
CA GLU A 359 8.80 -15.81 -7.43
C GLU A 359 7.35 -16.30 -7.37
N PRO A 360 7.08 -17.54 -6.92
CA PRO A 360 5.72 -17.98 -6.65
C PRO A 360 5.12 -17.20 -5.46
N GLY A 361 3.82 -16.94 -5.49
CA GLY A 361 3.15 -16.22 -4.41
C GLY A 361 1.63 -16.23 -4.48
N PRO A 362 0.94 -15.89 -3.36
CA PRO A 362 -0.52 -15.86 -3.29
C PRO A 362 -1.14 -14.85 -4.27
N VAL A 363 -0.37 -13.84 -4.68
CA VAL A 363 -0.76 -12.82 -5.66
C VAL A 363 -1.05 -13.40 -7.06
N LEU A 364 -0.70 -14.66 -7.34
CA LEU A 364 -1.14 -15.37 -8.54
C LEU A 364 -2.66 -15.62 -8.54
N ALA A 365 -3.27 -15.85 -7.37
CA ALA A 365 -4.72 -15.95 -7.25
C ALA A 365 -5.40 -14.58 -7.42
N ASP A 366 -4.76 -13.50 -6.95
CA ASP A 366 -5.21 -12.13 -7.24
C ASP A 366 -5.09 -11.82 -8.74
N ALA A 367 -3.98 -12.20 -9.39
CA ALA A 367 -3.79 -12.04 -10.83
C ALA A 367 -4.89 -12.74 -11.63
N ALA A 368 -5.26 -13.97 -11.27
CA ALA A 368 -6.39 -14.69 -11.87
C ALA A 368 -7.73 -13.96 -11.63
N ARG A 369 -8.03 -13.57 -10.38
CA ARG A 369 -9.26 -12.85 -10.02
C ARG A 369 -9.43 -11.54 -10.79
N TYR A 370 -8.36 -10.73 -10.87
CA TYR A 370 -8.37 -9.42 -11.55
C TYR A 370 -8.09 -9.50 -13.06
N ALA A 371 -7.82 -10.67 -13.65
CA ALA A 371 -7.51 -10.83 -15.08
C ALA A 371 -8.63 -10.32 -16.00
N ALA A 372 -9.90 -10.38 -15.58
CA ALA A 372 -11.02 -9.80 -16.32
C ALA A 372 -11.05 -8.26 -16.22
N ALA A 373 -10.84 -7.71 -15.02
CA ALA A 373 -10.78 -6.27 -14.79
C ALA A 373 -9.62 -5.61 -15.55
N HIS A 374 -8.42 -6.20 -15.52
CA HIS A 374 -7.27 -5.69 -16.27
C HIS A 374 -7.53 -5.75 -17.79
N ARG A 375 -8.11 -6.84 -18.33
CA ARG A 375 -8.49 -6.91 -19.76
C ARG A 375 -9.53 -5.86 -20.18
N ALA A 376 -10.43 -5.46 -19.28
CA ALA A 376 -11.40 -4.39 -19.52
C ALA A 376 -10.83 -2.97 -19.32
N GLY A 377 -9.64 -2.86 -18.71
CA GLY A 377 -8.94 -1.61 -18.45
C GLY A 377 -8.21 -1.03 -19.65
N GLY A 378 -7.45 0.04 -19.40
CA GLY A 378 -6.68 0.74 -20.43
C GLY A 378 -5.35 0.07 -20.78
N ALA A 379 -4.67 0.63 -21.79
CA ALA A 379 -3.31 0.22 -22.14
C ALA A 379 -2.29 0.52 -21.03
N ASP A 380 -2.55 1.52 -20.20
CA ASP A 380 -1.90 1.74 -18.91
C ASP A 380 -2.97 1.67 -17.82
N HIS A 381 -2.72 0.95 -16.74
CA HIS A 381 -3.69 0.69 -15.68
C HIS A 381 -3.10 1.06 -14.31
N LEU A 382 -3.70 2.04 -13.63
CA LEU A 382 -3.21 2.51 -12.33
C LEU A 382 -3.89 1.74 -11.18
N THR A 383 -3.12 1.44 -10.13
CA THR A 383 -3.60 0.65 -8.99
C THR A 383 -3.30 1.36 -7.66
N GLY A 384 -4.06 1.02 -6.61
CA GLY A 384 -3.83 1.50 -5.24
C GLY A 384 -2.73 0.77 -4.46
N HIS A 385 -1.96 -0.12 -5.11
CA HIS A 385 -0.96 -0.96 -4.44
C HIS A 385 0.13 -0.14 -3.73
N GLY A 386 0.65 -0.66 -2.61
CA GLY A 386 1.66 0.01 -1.79
C GLY A 386 1.16 1.08 -0.82
N ALA A 387 -0.02 1.67 -1.03
CA ALA A 387 -0.51 2.80 -0.24
C ALA A 387 -0.51 2.55 1.28
N ARG A 388 -0.91 1.35 1.71
CA ARG A 388 -0.91 0.96 3.14
C ARG A 388 0.50 0.95 3.70
N GLN A 389 1.44 0.28 3.06
CA GLN A 389 2.81 0.12 3.54
C GLN A 389 3.62 1.42 3.46
N VAL A 390 3.27 2.30 2.53
CA VAL A 390 3.92 3.61 2.37
C VAL A 390 3.38 4.64 3.37
N LEU A 391 2.06 4.71 3.58
CA LEU A 391 1.42 5.76 4.37
C LEU A 391 1.11 5.38 5.82
N ASP A 392 0.56 4.18 6.08
CA ASP A 392 0.27 3.75 7.44
C ASP A 392 1.59 3.41 8.18
N GLY A 393 1.64 3.64 9.49
CA GLY A 393 2.78 3.27 10.33
C GLY A 393 2.73 1.79 10.73
N HIS A 394 3.86 1.08 10.69
CA HIS A 394 3.90 -0.30 11.19
C HIS A 394 3.78 -0.30 12.73
N PRO A 395 2.90 -1.12 13.34
CA PRO A 395 2.57 -1.03 14.76
C PRO A 395 3.79 -1.14 15.70
N ALA A 396 4.78 -1.97 15.35
CA ALA A 396 6.04 -2.08 16.09
C ALA A 396 6.79 -0.73 16.31
N ARG A 397 6.53 0.32 15.51
CA ARG A 397 7.06 1.69 15.76
C ARG A 397 6.61 2.27 17.10
N LEU A 398 5.47 1.84 17.65
CA LEU A 398 5.04 2.23 19.00
C LEU A 398 6.08 1.82 20.06
N ALA A 399 6.75 0.68 19.88
CA ALA A 399 7.83 0.25 20.77
C ALA A 399 9.15 0.99 20.50
N ASP A 400 9.44 1.38 19.25
CA ASP A 400 10.57 2.28 18.95
C ASP A 400 10.42 3.64 19.66
N LEU A 401 9.23 4.25 19.61
CA LEU A 401 8.94 5.53 20.29
C LEU A 401 9.12 5.43 21.82
N VAL A 402 8.75 4.29 22.43
CA VAL A 402 9.07 4.01 23.84
C VAL A 402 10.59 3.91 24.06
N ARG A 403 11.30 3.19 23.19
CA ARG A 403 12.76 3.00 23.30
C ARG A 403 13.55 4.30 23.11
N SER A 404 13.07 5.21 22.27
CA SER A 404 13.72 6.50 22.00
C SER A 404 13.32 7.62 22.97
N GLY A 405 12.60 7.31 24.06
CA GLY A 405 12.10 8.30 25.03
C GLY A 405 10.95 9.18 24.54
N ARG A 406 10.53 9.06 23.27
CA ARG A 406 9.46 9.84 22.62
C ARG A 406 8.05 9.33 22.98
N SER A 407 7.84 9.06 24.26
CA SER A 407 6.59 8.44 24.74
C SER A 407 5.38 9.38 24.78
N LEU A 408 5.57 10.71 24.64
CA LEU A 408 4.47 11.67 24.46
C LEU A 408 3.80 11.52 23.08
N ASP A 409 4.57 11.16 22.06
CA ASP A 409 4.12 10.99 20.68
C ASP A 409 3.21 9.75 20.52
N LEU A 410 3.05 8.94 21.58
CA LEU A 410 2.08 7.86 21.68
C LEU A 410 0.67 8.36 22.02
N LEU A 411 0.52 9.57 22.58
CA LEU A 411 -0.77 10.06 23.09
C LEU A 411 -1.82 10.18 21.98
N ALA A 412 -1.47 10.75 20.82
CA ALA A 412 -2.39 10.88 19.69
C ALA A 412 -2.81 9.52 19.09
N PRO A 413 -1.88 8.57 18.76
CA PRO A 413 -2.23 7.20 18.39
C PRO A 413 -3.15 6.48 19.39
N LEU A 414 -2.85 6.57 20.70
CA LEU A 414 -3.63 5.89 21.73
C LEU A 414 -5.01 6.53 21.94
N ALA A 415 -5.14 7.85 21.83
CA ALA A 415 -6.41 8.56 21.91
C ALA A 415 -7.31 8.27 20.69
N ALA A 416 -6.75 8.29 19.48
CA ALA A 416 -7.46 7.91 18.26
C ALA A 416 -7.96 6.45 18.32
N LEU A 417 -7.14 5.55 18.84
CA LEU A 417 -7.51 4.15 19.07
C LEU A 417 -8.61 3.98 20.12
N ALA A 418 -8.58 4.75 21.21
CA ALA A 418 -9.66 4.78 22.21
C ALA A 418 -10.99 5.27 21.60
N GLY A 419 -10.93 6.26 20.71
CA GLY A 419 -12.10 6.77 19.98
C GLY A 419 -12.67 5.73 19.01
N ALA A 420 -11.80 5.03 18.28
CA ALA A 420 -12.23 4.00 17.34
C ALA A 420 -12.82 2.75 18.02
N ASP A 421 -12.22 2.25 19.11
CA ASP A 421 -12.80 1.13 19.89
C ASP A 421 -14.08 1.56 20.66
N ARG A 422 -14.24 2.85 21.01
CA ARG A 422 -15.51 3.37 21.57
C ARG A 422 -16.66 3.29 20.57
N ALA A 423 -16.39 3.57 19.30
CA ALA A 423 -17.38 3.51 18.23
C ALA A 423 -17.80 2.08 17.85
N THR A 424 -16.99 1.07 18.16
CA THR A 424 -17.25 -0.35 17.80
C THR A 424 -17.66 -1.23 18.98
N ALA A 425 -17.22 -0.94 20.21
CA ALA A 425 -17.43 -1.80 21.39
C ALA A 425 -18.24 -1.15 22.53
N GLY A 426 -18.69 0.10 22.36
CA GLY A 426 -19.48 0.84 23.35
C GLY A 426 -18.64 1.60 24.38
N ALA A 427 -19.31 2.51 25.12
CA ALA A 427 -18.64 3.57 25.88
C ALA A 427 -17.76 3.10 27.06
N LEU A 428 -18.12 2.00 27.71
CA LEU A 428 -17.55 1.57 29.01
C LEU A 428 -16.38 0.59 28.90
N THR A 429 -16.26 -0.16 27.80
CA THR A 429 -15.26 -1.25 27.65
C THR A 429 -14.01 -0.80 26.87
N GLY A 430 -14.18 -0.05 25.78
CA GLY A 430 -13.06 0.34 24.89
C GLY A 430 -12.20 1.51 25.39
N THR A 431 -12.76 2.40 26.22
CA THR A 431 -12.20 3.74 26.47
C THR A 431 -10.91 3.76 27.31
N LEU A 432 -10.79 2.88 28.30
CA LEU A 432 -9.59 2.78 29.16
C LEU A 432 -8.80 1.50 28.93
N HIS A 433 -9.47 0.37 28.62
CA HIS A 433 -8.80 -0.92 28.50
C HIS A 433 -7.86 -0.97 27.28
N THR A 434 -8.27 -0.43 26.14
CA THR A 434 -7.49 -0.51 24.89
C THR A 434 -6.17 0.28 24.96
N PRO A 435 -6.15 1.59 25.31
CA PRO A 435 -4.90 2.36 25.42
C PRO A 435 -3.90 1.72 26.39
N VAL A 436 -4.40 1.27 27.54
CA VAL A 436 -3.57 0.60 28.56
C VAL A 436 -3.00 -0.73 28.06
N THR A 437 -3.79 -1.52 27.31
CA THR A 437 -3.32 -2.80 26.73
C THR A 437 -2.21 -2.57 25.70
N VAL A 438 -2.41 -1.64 24.78
CA VAL A 438 -1.43 -1.34 23.72
C VAL A 438 -0.17 -0.71 24.30
N LEU A 439 -0.29 0.22 25.26
CA LEU A 439 0.87 0.81 25.94
C LEU A 439 1.66 -0.24 26.74
N ARG A 440 0.99 -1.18 27.42
CA ARG A 440 1.64 -2.31 28.10
C ARG A 440 2.36 -3.23 27.11
N ALA A 441 1.73 -3.57 25.99
CA ALA A 441 2.34 -4.38 24.94
C ALA A 441 3.56 -3.69 24.31
N ALA A 442 3.45 -2.40 23.97
CA ALA A 442 4.55 -1.61 23.42
C ALA A 442 5.71 -1.47 24.42
N ARG A 443 5.44 -1.24 25.71
CA ARG A 443 6.46 -1.23 26.77
C ARG A 443 7.11 -2.60 26.99
N ARG A 444 6.36 -3.70 26.88
CA ARG A 444 6.91 -5.06 26.94
C ARG A 444 7.86 -5.32 25.77
N LEU A 445 7.41 -4.98 24.56
CA LEU A 445 8.17 -5.15 23.33
C LEU A 445 9.44 -4.27 23.31
N ALA A 446 9.33 -3.03 23.77
CA ALA A 446 10.45 -2.09 23.91
C ALA A 446 11.59 -2.60 24.82
N ARG A 447 11.27 -3.45 25.81
CA ARG A 447 12.23 -4.08 26.73
C ARG A 447 12.79 -5.41 26.23
N ALA A 448 12.13 -6.06 25.26
CA ALA A 448 12.60 -7.34 24.72
C ALA A 448 13.83 -7.11 23.83
N ARG A 449 14.89 -7.91 24.04
CA ARG A 449 16.07 -7.87 23.17
C ARG A 449 15.71 -8.47 21.80
N TYR A 450 16.44 -8.06 20.78
CA TYR A 450 16.19 -8.53 19.41
C TYR A 450 16.48 -10.03 19.27
N ALA A 451 17.60 -10.49 19.84
CA ALA A 451 17.97 -11.91 19.91
C ALA A 451 16.88 -12.78 20.57
N ASP A 452 16.39 -12.38 21.74
CA ASP A 452 15.33 -13.11 22.47
C ASP A 452 14.06 -13.30 21.61
N ALA A 453 13.75 -12.33 20.73
CA ALA A 453 12.58 -12.41 19.86
C ALA A 453 12.80 -13.29 18.61
N LEU A 454 14.05 -13.51 18.18
CA LEU A 454 14.41 -14.50 17.17
C LEU A 454 14.35 -15.92 17.75
N ASP A 455 14.83 -16.11 18.98
CA ASP A 455 14.74 -17.38 19.71
C ASP A 455 13.28 -17.77 20.05
N ASP A 456 12.46 -16.80 20.48
CA ASP A 456 11.01 -16.98 20.68
C ASP A 456 10.28 -17.35 19.38
N LEU A 457 10.67 -16.76 18.23
CA LEU A 457 10.15 -17.18 16.93
C LEU A 457 10.57 -18.63 16.60
N ALA A 458 11.85 -18.98 16.80
CA ALA A 458 12.36 -20.33 16.55
C ALA A 458 11.61 -21.38 17.42
N LEU A 459 11.30 -21.05 18.67
CA LEU A 459 10.48 -21.87 19.55
C LEU A 459 9.05 -22.01 19.03
N LYS A 460 8.39 -20.92 18.61
CA LYS A 460 7.01 -20.94 18.09
C LYS A 460 6.84 -21.76 16.82
N LEU A 461 7.83 -21.71 15.92
CA LEU A 461 7.88 -22.58 14.74
C LEU A 461 7.98 -24.06 15.13
N THR A 462 8.82 -24.38 16.12
CA THR A 462 9.00 -25.75 16.64
C THR A 462 7.71 -26.26 17.31
N LEU A 463 6.99 -25.39 18.02
CA LEU A 463 5.73 -25.72 18.73
C LEU A 463 4.47 -25.63 17.86
N ARG A 464 4.59 -25.27 16.57
CA ARG A 464 3.48 -25.02 15.63
C ARG A 464 2.36 -24.14 16.21
N GLN A 465 2.73 -23.10 16.97
CA GLN A 465 1.75 -22.23 17.63
C GLN A 465 1.08 -21.25 16.66
N GLU A 466 -0.21 -21.42 16.43
CA GLU A 466 -1.02 -20.48 15.65
C GLU A 466 -1.28 -19.17 16.40
N PRO A 467 -1.19 -18.01 15.74
CA PRO A 467 -1.42 -16.71 16.36
C PRO A 467 -2.92 -16.47 16.59
N VAL A 468 -3.36 -16.51 17.85
CA VAL A 468 -4.75 -16.22 18.25
C VAL A 468 -5.11 -14.75 17.94
N PRO A 469 -6.12 -14.47 17.10
CA PRO A 469 -6.51 -13.10 16.76
C PRO A 469 -7.23 -12.39 17.92
N GLY A 470 -6.95 -11.09 18.07
CA GLY A 470 -7.58 -10.25 19.10
C GLY A 470 -8.97 -9.74 18.70
N ARG A 471 -9.95 -9.83 19.61
CA ARG A 471 -11.37 -9.49 19.35
C ARG A 471 -11.74 -7.99 19.33
N THR A 472 -10.81 -7.09 19.68
CA THR A 472 -10.99 -5.62 19.58
C THR A 472 -9.80 -5.02 18.84
N MET A 473 -9.89 -3.79 18.30
CA MET A 473 -8.77 -3.23 17.55
C MET A 473 -7.55 -3.02 18.46
N GLY A 474 -7.77 -2.65 19.73
CA GLY A 474 -6.72 -2.64 20.76
C GLY A 474 -6.05 -4.00 21.02
N ARG A 475 -6.82 -5.09 21.07
CA ARG A 475 -6.25 -6.44 21.29
C ARG A 475 -5.58 -7.01 20.05
N ALA A 476 -6.11 -6.74 18.85
CA ALA A 476 -5.48 -7.10 17.59
C ALA A 476 -4.13 -6.36 17.42
N LEU A 477 -4.11 -5.05 17.66
CA LEU A 477 -2.90 -4.24 17.64
C LEU A 477 -1.86 -4.72 18.67
N ALA A 478 -2.30 -5.11 19.87
CA ALA A 478 -1.42 -5.67 20.90
C ALA A 478 -0.87 -7.07 20.55
N ALA A 479 -1.59 -7.86 19.73
CA ALA A 479 -1.09 -9.13 19.18
C ALA A 479 -0.11 -8.91 18.01
N ASP A 480 -0.32 -7.87 17.21
CA ASP A 480 0.58 -7.45 16.13
C ASP A 480 1.86 -6.75 16.64
N LEU A 481 1.90 -6.34 17.92
CA LEU A 481 3.09 -5.80 18.59
C LEU A 481 4.11 -6.91 18.93
N THR A 482 4.79 -7.38 17.88
CA THR A 482 5.96 -8.28 17.97
C THR A 482 7.09 -7.79 17.05
N TRP A 483 8.33 -8.15 17.37
CA TRP A 483 9.47 -7.94 16.47
C TRP A 483 9.45 -8.98 15.34
N HIS A 484 9.02 -10.20 15.64
CA HIS A 484 8.92 -11.32 14.72
C HIS A 484 7.62 -12.10 14.97
N ARG A 485 7.05 -12.68 13.90
CA ARG A 485 5.81 -13.48 13.95
C ARG A 485 5.93 -14.67 13.00
N PRO A 486 5.43 -15.86 13.37
CA PRO A 486 5.27 -16.95 12.40
C PRO A 486 4.27 -16.54 11.31
N GLY A 487 4.56 -16.93 10.07
CA GLY A 487 3.68 -16.77 8.93
C GLY A 487 2.44 -17.67 9.04
N PRO A 488 1.32 -17.30 8.41
CA PRO A 488 0.06 -18.06 8.51
C PRO A 488 0.13 -19.45 7.83
N ALA A 489 1.17 -19.71 7.04
CA ALA A 489 1.42 -21.02 6.42
C ALA A 489 2.50 -21.85 7.16
N ALA A 490 2.99 -21.39 8.33
CA ALA A 490 4.04 -22.08 9.07
C ALA A 490 3.62 -23.49 9.50
N HIS A 491 2.37 -23.67 9.96
CA HIS A 491 1.84 -24.98 10.38
C HIS A 491 1.66 -25.99 9.23
N LEU A 492 1.67 -25.53 7.97
CA LEU A 492 1.54 -26.38 6.77
C LEU A 492 2.87 -27.02 6.33
N LEU A 493 3.99 -26.61 6.92
CA LEU A 493 5.31 -27.14 6.58
C LEU A 493 5.66 -28.40 7.39
N ALA A 494 6.50 -29.24 6.79
CA ALA A 494 7.08 -30.40 7.46
C ALA A 494 8.10 -29.98 8.55
N ASP A 495 8.40 -30.89 9.47
CA ASP A 495 9.27 -30.59 10.61
C ASP A 495 10.73 -30.30 10.22
N GLU A 496 11.26 -30.94 9.17
CA GLU A 496 12.63 -30.72 8.68
C GLU A 496 12.89 -29.25 8.24
N PRO A 497 12.12 -28.64 7.31
CA PRO A 497 12.33 -27.24 6.96
C PRO A 497 12.06 -26.28 8.13
N LEU A 498 11.10 -26.59 9.03
CA LEU A 498 10.87 -25.78 10.23
C LEU A 498 12.05 -25.83 11.20
N ALA A 499 12.66 -27.01 11.40
CA ALA A 499 13.85 -27.17 12.24
C ALA A 499 15.08 -26.45 11.64
N ALA A 500 15.27 -26.55 10.32
CA ALA A 500 16.34 -25.81 9.62
C ALA A 500 16.18 -24.29 9.77
N LEU A 501 14.95 -23.77 9.65
CA LEU A 501 14.64 -22.35 9.88
C LEU A 501 14.84 -21.93 11.34
N ALA A 502 14.39 -22.74 12.29
CA ALA A 502 14.60 -22.50 13.72
C ALA A 502 16.09 -22.44 14.07
N GLN A 503 16.92 -23.29 13.47
CA GLN A 503 18.36 -23.26 13.64
C GLN A 503 19.00 -22.03 12.99
N HIS A 504 18.53 -21.61 11.80
CA HIS A 504 18.99 -20.39 11.14
C HIS A 504 18.67 -19.14 11.97
N LEU A 505 17.47 -19.06 12.55
CA LEU A 505 17.05 -17.99 13.46
C LEU A 505 17.94 -17.91 14.71
N ARG A 506 18.25 -19.05 15.36
CA ARG A 506 19.16 -19.14 16.52
C ARG A 506 20.59 -18.75 16.20
N THR A 507 21.03 -18.95 14.95
CA THR A 507 22.32 -18.46 14.47
C THR A 507 22.28 -16.94 14.34
N ALA A 508 21.27 -16.41 13.62
CA ALA A 508 21.11 -14.96 13.44
C ALA A 508 20.87 -14.19 14.74
N ALA A 509 20.30 -14.81 15.78
CA ALA A 509 20.17 -14.24 17.11
C ALA A 509 21.52 -13.89 17.76
N ARG A 510 22.63 -14.50 17.31
CA ARG A 510 23.99 -14.24 17.78
C ARG A 510 24.65 -13.04 17.11
N ASP A 511 24.16 -12.63 15.94
CA ASP A 511 24.80 -11.61 15.08
C ASP A 511 24.54 -10.16 15.53
N GLY A 512 23.98 -9.98 16.73
CA GLY A 512 23.68 -8.67 17.32
C GLY A 512 22.37 -8.06 16.84
N ALA A 513 22.02 -6.91 17.41
CA ALA A 513 20.84 -6.16 16.98
C ALA A 513 21.18 -5.29 15.75
N PRO A 514 20.24 -5.07 14.81
CA PRO A 514 20.43 -4.13 13.71
C PRO A 514 20.70 -2.70 14.23
N THR A 515 21.45 -1.93 13.45
CA THR A 515 21.70 -0.49 13.69
C THR A 515 20.43 0.35 13.54
N GLU A 516 19.56 -0.03 12.59
CA GLU A 516 18.22 0.53 12.43
C GLU A 516 17.28 0.04 13.55
N ALA A 517 16.44 0.93 14.09
CA ALA A 517 15.45 0.58 15.10
C ALA A 517 14.52 -0.57 14.61
N PRO A 518 14.26 -1.62 15.41
CA PRO A 518 13.54 -2.80 14.94
C PRO A 518 12.15 -2.52 14.34
N GLY A 519 11.41 -1.55 14.86
CA GLY A 519 10.11 -1.15 14.32
C GLY A 519 10.20 -0.42 12.97
N ALA A 520 11.22 0.41 12.76
CA ALA A 520 11.54 1.04 11.48
C ALA A 520 11.92 -0.02 10.43
N ARG A 521 12.84 -0.93 10.79
CA ARG A 521 13.28 -2.04 9.94
C ARG A 521 12.08 -2.91 9.53
N ARG A 522 11.18 -3.21 10.47
CA ARG A 522 9.90 -3.90 10.22
C ARG A 522 8.97 -3.17 9.23
N ALA A 523 8.80 -1.85 9.38
CA ALA A 523 8.00 -1.05 8.44
C ALA A 523 8.60 -1.09 7.02
N ARG A 524 9.91 -0.91 6.92
CA ARG A 524 10.68 -0.92 5.66
C ARG A 524 10.58 -2.27 4.94
N LEU A 525 10.70 -3.38 5.67
CA LEU A 525 10.57 -4.72 5.10
C LEU A 525 9.13 -5.06 4.68
N ALA A 526 8.13 -4.59 5.42
CA ALA A 526 6.74 -4.74 5.01
C ALA A 526 6.45 -4.07 3.66
N LEU A 527 7.04 -2.88 3.42
CA LEU A 527 7.03 -2.21 2.11
C LEU A 527 7.74 -3.04 1.04
N HIS A 528 8.99 -3.43 1.26
CA HIS A 528 9.78 -4.16 0.26
C HIS A 528 9.17 -5.52 -0.15
N ARG A 529 8.54 -6.23 0.80
CA ARG A 529 7.78 -7.45 0.53
C ARG A 529 6.57 -7.17 -0.35
N HIS A 530 5.78 -6.13 -0.04
CA HIS A 530 4.60 -5.80 -0.82
C HIS A 530 4.95 -5.27 -2.22
N ALA A 531 6.06 -4.54 -2.36
CA ALA A 531 6.61 -4.14 -3.66
C ALA A 531 7.08 -5.35 -4.49
N ALA A 532 7.67 -6.36 -3.86
CA ALA A 532 8.01 -7.62 -4.52
C ALA A 532 6.75 -8.40 -4.97
N HIS A 533 5.72 -8.48 -4.12
CA HIS A 533 4.42 -9.07 -4.51
C HIS A 533 3.78 -8.32 -5.68
N TYR A 534 3.88 -6.99 -5.71
CA TYR A 534 3.44 -6.19 -6.84
C TYR A 534 4.24 -6.48 -8.13
N ARG A 535 5.56 -6.73 -8.05
CA ARG A 535 6.35 -7.17 -9.21
C ARG A 535 5.90 -8.54 -9.73
N THR A 536 5.61 -9.51 -8.85
CA THR A 536 5.02 -10.80 -9.24
C THR A 536 3.64 -10.61 -9.88
N LEU A 537 2.78 -9.73 -9.35
CA LEU A 537 1.50 -9.39 -9.98
C LEU A 537 1.71 -8.87 -11.40
N VAL A 538 2.63 -7.92 -11.59
CA VAL A 538 2.96 -7.35 -12.92
C VAL A 538 3.43 -8.43 -13.90
N HIS A 539 4.20 -9.44 -13.45
CA HIS A 539 4.56 -10.58 -14.31
C HIS A 539 3.36 -11.47 -14.64
N ALA A 540 2.56 -11.81 -13.63
CA ALA A 540 1.42 -12.73 -13.78
C ALA A 540 0.29 -12.18 -14.64
N THR A 541 0.16 -10.86 -14.68
CA THR A 541 -0.87 -10.14 -15.45
C THR A 541 -0.30 -9.46 -16.70
N GLU A 542 0.96 -9.74 -17.07
CA GLU A 542 1.61 -9.06 -18.19
C GLU A 542 0.95 -9.45 -19.53
N GLN A 543 0.24 -8.50 -20.13
CA GLN A 543 -0.31 -8.64 -21.47
C GLN A 543 0.43 -7.71 -22.44
N HIS A 544 0.62 -8.16 -23.67
CA HIS A 544 1.29 -7.36 -24.70
C HIS A 544 0.59 -6.01 -24.88
N GLY A 545 1.38 -4.92 -24.85
CA GLY A 545 0.88 -3.55 -24.92
C GLY A 545 0.15 -3.02 -23.67
N GLN A 546 -0.13 -3.83 -22.64
CA GLN A 546 -0.72 -3.38 -21.38
C GLN A 546 0.36 -3.17 -20.29
N ARG A 547 0.15 -2.17 -19.42
CA ARG A 547 1.04 -1.83 -18.29
C ARG A 547 0.26 -1.65 -17.00
N LEU A 548 0.80 -2.15 -15.90
CA LEU A 548 0.29 -1.90 -14.55
C LEU A 548 1.21 -0.95 -13.80
N HIS A 549 0.62 0.04 -13.13
CA HIS A 549 1.34 1.04 -12.36
C HIS A 549 0.83 1.15 -10.93
N ALA A 550 1.75 1.28 -9.97
CA ALA A 550 1.46 1.60 -8.57
C ALA A 550 2.09 2.96 -8.21
N PRO A 551 1.35 4.09 -8.30
CA PRO A 551 1.89 5.42 -8.01
C PRO A 551 2.40 5.61 -6.58
N PHE A 552 1.99 4.78 -5.61
CA PHE A 552 2.50 4.84 -4.24
C PHE A 552 3.90 4.24 -4.08
N LEU A 553 4.30 3.31 -4.97
CA LEU A 553 5.64 2.69 -4.99
C LEU A 553 6.69 3.54 -5.73
N ASP A 554 6.34 4.79 -6.02
CA ASP A 554 7.20 5.79 -6.66
C ASP A 554 8.29 6.29 -5.71
N ASN A 555 9.51 6.46 -6.21
CA ASN A 555 10.67 6.88 -5.42
C ASN A 555 10.38 8.17 -4.63
N GLN A 556 9.69 9.14 -5.24
CA GLN A 556 9.38 10.42 -4.58
C GLN A 556 8.26 10.30 -3.57
N VAL A 557 7.27 9.42 -3.80
CA VAL A 557 6.17 9.19 -2.84
C VAL A 557 6.68 8.44 -1.62
N VAL A 558 7.55 7.43 -1.79
CA VAL A 558 8.20 6.72 -0.69
C VAL A 558 9.07 7.67 0.15
N ARG A 559 9.83 8.57 -0.50
CA ARG A 559 10.61 9.61 0.20
C ARG A 559 9.71 10.58 0.97
N ALA A 560 8.69 11.14 0.34
CA ALA A 560 7.79 12.09 0.99
C ALA A 560 7.02 11.47 2.17
N ALA A 561 6.61 10.20 2.06
CA ALA A 561 5.96 9.48 3.15
C ALA A 561 6.86 9.20 4.36
N ARG A 562 8.20 9.22 4.20
CA ARG A 562 9.15 9.18 5.33
C ARG A 562 9.24 10.50 6.09
N LEU A 563 8.83 11.62 5.50
CA LEU A 563 8.80 12.93 6.18
C LEU A 563 7.58 13.11 7.10
N LEU A 564 6.57 12.25 6.96
CA LEU A 564 5.36 12.27 7.78
C LEU A 564 5.67 11.86 9.24
N PRO A 565 5.15 12.58 10.24
CA PRO A 565 5.33 12.22 11.66
C PRO A 565 4.79 10.82 12.02
N ASP A 566 5.50 10.10 12.89
CA ASP A 566 5.10 8.75 13.36
C ASP A 566 3.76 8.78 14.12
N ASP A 567 3.53 9.79 14.94
CA ASP A 567 2.31 9.99 15.74
C ASP A 567 1.08 10.24 14.86
N LEU A 568 1.25 10.81 13.67
CA LEU A 568 0.20 10.86 12.65
C LEU A 568 0.01 9.49 12.00
N ARG A 569 1.09 8.88 11.50
CA ARG A 569 1.04 7.60 10.74
C ARG A 569 0.52 6.41 11.54
N LEU A 570 0.68 6.41 12.87
CA LEU A 570 0.28 5.32 13.76
C LEU A 570 -1.17 5.44 14.25
N GLN A 571 -1.89 6.51 13.90
CA GLN A 571 -3.32 6.63 14.22
C GLN A 571 -4.17 5.69 13.35
N PRO A 572 -5.20 5.03 13.91
CA PRO A 572 -6.17 4.29 13.12
C PRO A 572 -6.82 5.18 12.07
N GLY A 573 -6.76 4.75 10.81
CA GLY A 573 -7.32 5.52 9.69
C GLY A 573 -6.40 6.60 9.11
N ALA A 574 -5.18 6.81 9.62
CA ALA A 574 -4.25 7.86 9.19
C ALA A 574 -4.13 8.03 7.67
N ARG A 575 -3.92 6.94 6.91
CA ARG A 575 -3.89 6.97 5.44
C ARG A 575 -5.16 7.54 4.81
N HIS A 576 -6.34 7.30 5.37
CA HIS A 576 -7.61 7.83 4.83
C HIS A 576 -7.69 9.34 5.04
N ALA A 577 -7.27 9.84 6.21
CA ALA A 577 -7.17 11.28 6.49
C ALA A 577 -6.14 11.96 5.57
N LEU A 578 -4.93 11.38 5.46
CA LEU A 578 -3.88 11.86 4.56
C LEU A 578 -4.36 11.95 3.10
N LEU A 579 -5.02 10.90 2.59
CA LEU A 579 -5.53 10.87 1.23
C LEU A 579 -6.73 11.82 1.01
N ALA A 580 -7.54 12.08 2.03
CA ALA A 580 -8.56 13.12 1.98
C ALA A 580 -7.93 14.52 1.88
N THR A 581 -6.86 14.80 2.64
CA THR A 581 -6.11 16.06 2.55
C THR A 581 -5.43 16.22 1.18
N VAL A 582 -4.90 15.16 0.59
CA VAL A 582 -4.36 15.16 -0.79
C VAL A 582 -5.44 15.56 -1.81
N LEU A 583 -6.68 15.08 -1.65
CA LEU A 583 -7.79 15.41 -2.55
C LEU A 583 -8.40 16.80 -2.29
N ALA A 584 -8.38 17.27 -1.04
CA ALA A 584 -8.86 18.58 -0.64
C ALA A 584 -7.86 19.72 -0.96
N ALA A 585 -6.59 19.40 -1.23
CA ALA A 585 -5.61 20.37 -1.66
C ALA A 585 -6.03 20.99 -3.00
N PRO A 586 -6.07 22.33 -3.13
CA PRO A 586 -6.42 22.96 -4.40
C PRO A 586 -5.40 22.53 -5.46
N ALA A 587 -5.91 21.96 -6.57
CA ALA A 587 -5.11 21.55 -7.71
C ALA A 587 -4.58 22.78 -8.46
N ALA A 588 -3.62 23.49 -7.85
CA ALA A 588 -3.04 24.70 -8.40
C ALA A 588 -2.35 24.38 -9.74
N PRO A 589 -2.75 25.04 -10.85
CA PRO A 589 -2.02 24.95 -12.10
C PRO A 589 -0.73 25.77 -11.95
N THR A 590 0.34 25.12 -11.50
CA THR A 590 1.69 25.70 -11.53
C THR A 590 2.16 25.83 -12.97
N CYS A 591 1.77 26.93 -13.61
CA CYS A 591 2.41 27.46 -14.81
C CYS A 591 3.89 27.74 -14.49
N PRO A 592 4.86 27.40 -15.36
CA PRO A 592 6.27 27.58 -15.03
C PRO A 592 6.65 29.06 -15.04
N PRO A 593 7.22 29.61 -13.95
CA PRO A 593 7.98 30.85 -14.05
C PRO A 593 9.29 30.56 -14.78
N THR A 594 9.38 31.01 -16.03
CA THR A 594 10.65 31.10 -16.77
C THR A 594 11.56 32.11 -16.08
N GLY A 595 12.78 31.71 -15.68
CA GLY A 595 13.81 32.64 -15.22
C GLY A 595 14.65 32.08 -14.08
N ALA A 596 15.98 32.07 -14.27
CA ALA A 596 16.91 31.50 -13.30
C ALA A 596 17.24 32.45 -12.15
N ALA A 597 17.39 31.90 -10.93
CA ALA A 597 18.27 32.45 -9.90
C ALA A 597 18.68 31.31 -8.92
N PRO A 598 19.96 31.18 -8.55
CA PRO A 598 20.40 30.18 -7.56
C PRO A 598 20.12 30.66 -6.12
N PRO A 599 19.69 29.78 -5.20
CA PRO A 599 19.54 30.15 -3.79
C PRO A 599 20.91 30.31 -3.11
N ALA A 600 21.18 31.52 -2.61
CA ALA A 600 22.33 31.79 -1.74
C ALA A 600 22.10 31.26 -0.30
N PRO A 601 23.15 30.92 0.46
CA PRO A 601 23.01 30.26 1.76
C PRO A 601 22.77 31.27 2.90
N THR A 602 21.66 31.12 3.64
CA THR A 602 21.38 31.93 4.83
C THR A 602 21.55 31.14 6.14
N ARG A 603 22.33 31.71 7.06
CA ARG A 603 22.65 31.18 8.39
C ARG A 603 21.63 31.62 9.47
N THR A 604 21.40 30.71 10.42
CA THR A 604 21.17 30.92 11.88
C THR A 604 19.98 31.75 12.43
N ASN A 605 19.15 31.06 13.22
CA ASN A 605 18.24 31.48 14.31
C ASN A 605 18.58 32.77 15.10
N ARG A 606 17.57 33.58 15.44
CA ARG A 606 16.88 33.62 16.77
C ARG A 606 15.63 34.55 16.78
N PRO A 607 14.74 34.52 17.80
CA PRO A 607 13.32 34.96 17.69
C PRO A 607 12.89 36.14 18.59
N ALA A 608 11.68 36.72 18.35
CA ALA A 608 10.58 36.95 19.32
C ALA A 608 9.59 38.10 18.96
N ALA A 609 8.35 38.00 19.50
CA ALA A 609 7.39 39.06 19.87
C ALA A 609 6.50 39.82 18.84
N ALA A 610 5.25 39.35 18.71
CA ALA A 610 3.95 40.02 18.98
C ALA A 610 3.47 41.36 18.34
N CYS A 611 2.14 41.36 18.08
CA CYS A 611 1.18 42.47 17.89
C CYS A 611 0.99 43.14 16.49
N ALA A 612 -0.29 43.45 16.20
CA ALA A 612 -0.88 44.20 15.07
C ALA A 612 -1.87 45.26 15.67
N PRO A 613 -2.66 46.09 14.93
CA PRO A 613 -2.85 46.33 13.47
C PRO A 613 -2.75 47.87 13.14
N PRO A 614 -3.60 48.53 12.30
CA PRO A 614 -3.94 48.45 10.85
C PRO A 614 -3.43 49.68 10.00
N PRO A 615 -3.71 49.79 8.65
CA PRO A 615 -3.19 50.83 7.71
C PRO A 615 -4.20 51.99 7.47
N PRO A 616 -4.16 52.88 6.43
CA PRO A 616 -3.28 53.10 5.24
C PRO A 616 -2.74 54.58 5.17
N PRO A 617 -2.42 55.30 4.04
CA PRO A 617 -2.39 54.99 2.60
C PRO A 617 -1.17 55.52 1.77
N SER A 618 -1.33 55.56 0.44
CA SER A 618 -0.46 56.00 -0.69
C SER A 618 -0.58 57.53 -1.01
N PRO A 619 -0.03 58.11 -2.12
CA PRO A 619 0.81 57.58 -3.22
C PRO A 619 1.99 58.50 -3.71
N THR A 620 2.57 58.14 -4.87
CA THR A 620 3.31 58.93 -5.91
C THR A 620 4.85 58.99 -5.81
N CYS A 621 5.66 59.21 -6.86
CA CYS A 621 5.66 59.07 -8.35
C CYS A 621 7.00 59.71 -8.83
N SER A 622 7.35 59.65 -10.14
CA SER A 622 8.49 60.32 -10.84
C SER A 622 9.89 59.68 -10.61
N THR A 623 10.63 59.14 -11.60
CA THR A 623 11.39 59.74 -12.76
C THR A 623 12.54 60.65 -12.33
N ALA A 624 13.76 60.68 -12.94
CA ALA A 624 14.30 60.18 -14.21
C ALA A 624 15.82 59.84 -14.04
N ARG A 625 16.43 58.84 -14.70
CA ARG A 625 17.05 58.83 -16.06
C ARG A 625 18.12 59.91 -16.33
N CYS A 626 19.41 59.51 -16.40
CA CYS A 626 20.44 60.05 -17.31
C CYS A 626 21.71 59.16 -17.36
N SER A 627 22.42 59.18 -18.49
CA SER A 627 23.70 58.49 -18.80
C SER A 627 24.70 59.57 -19.34
N PRO A 628 25.91 59.31 -19.91
CA PRO A 628 26.66 58.06 -20.14
C PRO A 628 28.21 58.11 -19.87
N LYS A 629 28.89 56.99 -20.23
CA LYS A 629 30.31 56.69 -20.59
C LYS A 629 31.31 57.83 -20.94
N PRO A 630 32.68 57.63 -20.90
CA PRO A 630 33.40 56.58 -21.69
C PRO A 630 34.70 55.93 -21.11
N ASP A 631 35.31 55.06 -21.91
CA ASP A 631 36.46 54.17 -21.61
C ASP A 631 37.85 54.79 -21.94
N CYS A 632 38.95 54.33 -21.29
CA CYS A 632 40.33 54.34 -21.84
C CYS A 632 41.35 53.54 -20.97
N SER A 633 42.57 53.29 -21.47
CA SER A 633 43.62 52.42 -20.86
C SER A 633 44.98 53.16 -20.72
N THR A 634 46.14 52.62 -20.27
CA THR A 634 46.68 51.22 -20.16
C THR A 634 47.68 51.11 -18.95
N PRO A 635 48.80 50.31 -18.87
CA PRO A 635 49.54 50.01 -17.60
C PRO A 635 50.94 50.70 -17.52
N PRO A 636 51.98 50.30 -16.71
CA PRO A 636 52.21 49.25 -15.67
C PRO A 636 52.70 49.89 -14.30
N PRO A 637 53.56 49.34 -13.37
CA PRO A 637 54.25 48.03 -13.16
C PRO A 637 54.06 47.43 -11.70
N PRO A 638 54.83 46.40 -11.20
CA PRO A 638 54.36 45.51 -10.11
C PRO A 638 55.14 45.52 -8.76
N ALA A 639 54.48 45.10 -7.66
CA ALA A 639 55.15 44.63 -6.43
C ALA A 639 54.32 43.67 -5.51
N ARG A 640 54.79 42.41 -5.44
CA ARG A 640 54.98 41.52 -4.26
C ARG A 640 53.81 41.01 -3.37
N PRO A 641 53.97 39.83 -2.71
CA PRO A 641 52.85 39.03 -2.19
C PRO A 641 52.68 39.06 -0.65
N SER A 642 51.49 38.65 -0.19
CA SER A 642 51.11 38.48 1.24
C SER A 642 51.04 36.99 1.64
N PRO A 643 51.09 36.64 2.95
CA PRO A 643 51.59 35.33 3.42
C PRO A 643 50.56 34.18 3.48
N PRO A 644 51.01 32.92 3.59
CA PRO A 644 50.17 31.72 3.61
C PRO A 644 49.49 31.44 4.98
N PRO A 645 48.44 30.59 5.02
CA PRO A 645 47.74 30.21 6.25
C PRO A 645 48.52 29.19 7.10
N PRO A 646 48.22 29.08 8.42
CA PRO A 646 48.99 28.28 9.36
C PRO A 646 48.74 26.77 9.27
N THR A 647 49.81 25.98 9.41
CA THR A 647 49.78 24.52 9.60
C THR A 647 49.64 24.13 11.08
N PRO A 648 49.06 22.94 11.39
CA PRO A 648 48.99 22.43 12.77
C PRO A 648 50.35 21.89 13.25
N PRO A 649 50.60 21.85 14.57
CA PRO A 649 51.88 21.42 15.14
C PRO A 649 52.04 19.89 15.18
N SER A 650 53.29 19.43 15.03
CA SER A 650 53.68 18.02 15.17
C SER A 650 54.94 17.84 16.03
N THR A 651 54.80 17.17 17.18
CA THR A 651 55.86 16.61 18.04
C THR A 651 55.22 15.51 18.90
N SER A 652 55.88 14.46 19.40
CA SER A 652 57.09 13.73 18.98
C SER A 652 57.14 12.41 19.79
N ARG A 653 57.83 11.36 19.29
CA ARG A 653 58.07 10.12 20.06
C ARG A 653 58.88 10.36 21.35
N PRO A 654 58.85 9.40 22.29
CA PRO A 654 60.12 8.72 22.62
C PRO A 654 60.03 7.17 22.65
N ALA A 655 61.22 6.55 22.61
CA ALA A 655 61.57 5.16 22.94
C ALA A 655 62.72 5.22 23.99
N PRO A 656 63.24 4.16 24.67
CA PRO A 656 63.29 2.73 24.29
C PRO A 656 63.05 1.68 25.43
N SER A 657 63.29 0.39 25.11
CA SER A 657 63.15 -0.87 25.89
C SER A 657 64.36 -1.18 26.84
N PRO A 658 64.61 -2.40 27.41
CA PRO A 658 63.87 -3.69 27.63
C PRO A 658 64.01 -4.18 29.14
N PRO A 659 64.02 -5.48 29.58
CA PRO A 659 63.71 -6.79 28.98
C PRO A 659 62.81 -7.78 29.81
N SER A 660 62.68 -8.99 29.25
CA SER A 660 61.99 -10.27 29.59
C SER A 660 62.29 -10.90 30.99
N PRO A 661 61.67 -12.06 31.43
CA PRO A 661 61.80 -13.38 30.76
C PRO A 661 60.59 -14.36 30.73
N THR A 662 60.58 -15.12 29.64
CA THR A 662 60.07 -16.49 29.34
C THR A 662 59.54 -17.41 30.45
N TRP A 663 58.50 -18.19 30.12
CA TRP A 663 58.62 -19.68 30.10
C TRP A 663 57.71 -20.37 29.07
N SER A 664 58.04 -21.62 28.76
CA SER A 664 57.54 -22.44 27.64
C SER A 664 56.48 -23.48 28.08
N PRO A 665 55.80 -24.20 27.15
CA PRO A 665 54.67 -25.07 27.49
C PRO A 665 55.12 -26.52 27.79
N PRO A 666 54.19 -27.40 28.20
CA PRO A 666 54.33 -28.83 27.97
C PRO A 666 53.32 -29.36 26.95
N ASN A 667 53.81 -30.22 26.06
CA ASN A 667 53.02 -31.08 25.18
C ASN A 667 53.19 -32.53 25.68
N SER A 668 52.12 -33.17 26.14
CA SER A 668 51.96 -34.63 26.27
C SER A 668 50.52 -34.89 26.74
N GLY A 669 49.77 -35.88 26.26
CA GLY A 669 50.13 -37.00 25.39
C GLY A 669 50.13 -38.31 26.18
N CYS A 670 48.96 -38.91 26.40
CA CYS A 670 48.82 -40.36 26.56
C CYS A 670 47.36 -40.86 26.51
N ALA A 671 47.20 -42.02 25.87
CA ALA A 671 46.21 -43.07 26.07
C ALA A 671 44.69 -42.77 26.04
N ALA A 672 44.09 -43.27 24.95
CA ALA A 672 42.72 -43.75 24.77
C ALA A 672 41.96 -44.29 26.00
N TRP A 673 40.62 -44.28 25.89
CA TRP A 673 39.74 -45.46 26.06
C TRP A 673 38.45 -45.27 25.21
N PRO A 674 37.69 -46.34 24.87
CA PRO A 674 36.75 -46.38 23.73
C PRO A 674 35.33 -45.84 24.04
N PRO A 675 34.46 -45.65 23.01
CA PRO A 675 33.15 -45.03 23.20
C PRO A 675 32.12 -45.97 23.82
N ALA A 676 31.27 -45.44 24.72
CA ALA A 676 30.09 -46.13 25.20
C ALA A 676 28.96 -46.05 24.16
N ALA A 677 28.60 -47.20 23.60
CA ALA A 677 27.45 -47.38 22.71
C ALA A 677 26.10 -47.20 23.46
N PRO A 678 24.97 -46.95 22.76
CA PRO A 678 23.73 -46.53 23.40
C PRO A 678 23.00 -47.68 24.10
N ALA A 679 22.33 -47.38 25.21
CA ALA A 679 21.37 -48.29 25.84
C ALA A 679 20.08 -48.40 24.99
N PRO A 680 19.48 -49.61 24.85
CA PRO A 680 18.31 -49.81 24.01
C PRO A 680 17.02 -49.24 24.65
N PRO A 681 16.01 -48.86 23.84
CA PRO A 681 14.72 -48.41 24.35
C PRO A 681 13.93 -49.58 24.97
N GLY A 682 13.40 -49.36 26.17
CA GLY A 682 12.44 -50.28 26.80
C GLY A 682 11.09 -50.30 26.06
N PRO A 683 10.30 -51.38 26.20
CA PRO A 683 9.10 -51.59 25.40
C PRO A 683 7.96 -50.62 25.76
N ALA A 684 7.16 -50.26 24.74
CA ALA A 684 6.05 -49.34 24.88
C ALA A 684 4.86 -49.96 25.63
N CYS A 685 4.27 -49.21 26.57
CA CYS A 685 2.91 -49.45 27.05
C CYS A 685 1.89 -48.84 26.07
N PRO A 686 0.86 -49.57 25.64
CA PRO A 686 -0.23 -49.00 24.83
C PRO A 686 -1.15 -48.12 25.69
N PRO A 687 -1.81 -47.09 25.09
CA PRO A 687 -2.84 -46.32 25.78
C PRO A 687 -4.09 -47.18 26.04
N PRO A 688 -4.88 -46.89 27.10
CA PRO A 688 -6.09 -47.63 27.40
C PRO A 688 -7.16 -47.42 26.32
N ALA A 689 -7.78 -48.52 25.88
CA ALA A 689 -8.86 -48.49 24.90
C ALA A 689 -10.10 -47.79 25.46
N ALA A 690 -10.74 -46.96 24.62
CA ALA A 690 -12.03 -46.36 24.94
C ALA A 690 -13.12 -47.44 25.03
N PRO A 691 -14.06 -47.37 26.01
CA PRO A 691 -15.15 -48.32 26.10
C PRO A 691 -16.14 -48.14 24.92
N PRO A 692 -16.73 -49.23 24.39
CA PRO A 692 -17.68 -49.14 23.30
C PRO A 692 -19.00 -48.49 23.74
N TRP A 693 -19.48 -47.55 22.92
CA TRP A 693 -20.82 -46.97 23.03
C TRP A 693 -21.90 -48.07 22.97
N LYS A 694 -22.72 -48.17 24.02
CA LYS A 694 -24.00 -48.89 23.99
C LYS A 694 -25.14 -47.87 23.81
N PRO A 695 -26.10 -48.11 22.90
CA PRO A 695 -27.32 -47.32 22.84
C PRO A 695 -28.28 -47.76 23.97
N ASP A 696 -28.78 -46.81 24.76
CA ASP A 696 -29.85 -47.05 25.74
C ASP A 696 -31.14 -46.34 25.28
N PRO A 697 -32.21 -47.06 24.89
CA PRO A 697 -33.36 -46.49 24.19
C PRO A 697 -34.50 -46.07 25.14
N ALA A 698 -34.34 -44.97 25.89
CA ALA A 698 -35.44 -44.42 26.69
C ALA A 698 -35.34 -42.91 27.04
N ARG A 699 -35.90 -42.04 26.19
CA ARG A 699 -36.70 -40.86 26.60
C ARG A 699 -37.45 -40.24 25.40
N GLY A 700 -38.73 -39.95 25.60
CA GLY A 700 -39.68 -39.64 24.52
C GLY A 700 -39.58 -38.23 23.95
N ALA A 701 -40.19 -38.04 22.77
CA ALA A 701 -40.26 -36.77 22.07
C ALA A 701 -41.13 -35.72 22.82
N PRO A 702 -40.79 -34.41 22.72
CA PRO A 702 -41.65 -33.35 23.22
C PRO A 702 -42.89 -33.15 22.33
N ALA A 703 -44.04 -32.90 22.96
CA ALA A 703 -45.31 -32.66 22.29
C ALA A 703 -45.40 -31.23 21.68
N PRO A 704 -46.23 -31.01 20.64
CA PRO A 704 -46.40 -29.69 20.03
C PRO A 704 -47.23 -28.73 20.91
N PRO A 705 -47.03 -27.41 20.77
CA PRO A 705 -47.78 -26.41 21.54
C PRO A 705 -49.25 -26.25 21.09
N PRO A 706 -50.17 -25.83 21.99
CA PRO A 706 -51.58 -25.67 21.68
C PRO A 706 -51.89 -24.38 20.88
N PRO A 707 -53.00 -24.34 20.13
CA PRO A 707 -53.39 -23.19 19.30
C PRO A 707 -53.94 -22.01 20.13
N ALA A 708 -53.71 -20.80 19.64
CA ALA A 708 -54.14 -19.56 20.28
C ALA A 708 -55.67 -19.34 20.25
N ARG A 709 -56.22 -18.79 21.33
CA ARG A 709 -57.61 -18.26 21.39
C ARG A 709 -57.67 -16.82 20.82
N PRO A 710 -58.76 -16.43 20.15
CA PRO A 710 -58.94 -15.07 19.66
C PRO A 710 -59.26 -14.09 20.81
N LEU A 711 -58.66 -12.89 20.78
CA LEU A 711 -59.08 -11.79 21.65
C LEU A 711 -60.40 -11.19 21.18
N ALA A 712 -61.30 -10.90 22.11
CA ALA A 712 -62.54 -10.19 21.86
C ALA A 712 -62.31 -8.68 21.71
N SER A 713 -63.13 -8.05 20.87
CA SER A 713 -63.14 -6.60 20.62
C SER A 713 -63.70 -5.80 21.81
N GLY A 714 -62.98 -4.76 22.23
CA GLY A 714 -63.45 -3.76 23.19
C GLY A 714 -63.09 -2.34 22.75
N THR A 715 -64.10 -1.50 22.54
CA THR A 715 -63.96 -0.09 22.11
C THR A 715 -63.62 0.80 23.33
N PRO A 716 -62.65 1.73 23.25
CA PRO A 716 -62.33 2.62 24.37
C PRO A 716 -63.22 3.87 24.41
N ALA A 717 -63.56 4.34 25.61
CA ALA A 717 -64.11 5.66 25.86
C ALA A 717 -62.97 6.68 26.15
N PRO A 718 -63.16 7.98 25.86
CA PRO A 718 -62.05 8.95 25.88
C PRO A 718 -61.80 9.56 27.28
N GLY A 719 -60.53 9.70 27.65
CA GLY A 719 -60.10 10.42 28.85
C GLY A 719 -58.61 10.73 28.81
N ALA A 720 -58.24 12.01 28.79
CA ALA A 720 -56.88 12.44 28.52
C ALA A 720 -55.91 12.20 29.70
N ARG A 721 -54.82 11.48 29.44
CA ARG A 721 -53.55 11.59 30.18
C ARG A 721 -52.38 11.48 29.22
N ALA A 722 -51.55 12.51 29.16
CA ALA A 722 -50.25 12.45 28.49
C ALA A 722 -49.28 11.65 29.36
N MET A 723 -49.21 10.34 29.12
CA MET A 723 -48.11 9.49 29.55
C MET A 723 -47.27 9.15 28.33
N THR A 724 -45.95 9.24 28.47
CA THR A 724 -44.99 8.83 27.43
C THR A 724 -45.10 7.32 27.23
N ALA A 725 -45.95 6.90 26.30
CA ALA A 725 -46.12 5.49 25.98
C ALA A 725 -44.83 4.98 25.32
N THR A 726 -44.08 4.14 26.05
CA THR A 726 -42.95 3.41 25.49
C THR A 726 -43.46 2.56 24.33
N LEU A 727 -43.02 2.89 23.12
CA LEU A 727 -43.38 2.13 21.92
C LEU A 727 -42.86 0.70 22.05
N PRO A 728 -43.70 -0.34 21.87
CA PRO A 728 -43.25 -1.72 21.99
C PRO A 728 -42.25 -2.03 20.88
N VAL A 729 -41.05 -2.47 21.27
CA VAL A 729 -40.01 -2.96 20.36
C VAL A 729 -40.25 -4.42 20.05
N GLN A 730 -40.22 -4.77 18.77
CA GLN A 730 -40.38 -6.12 18.26
C GLN A 730 -39.01 -6.70 17.89
N TYR A 731 -38.76 -7.96 18.24
CA TYR A 731 -37.47 -8.64 17.98
C TYR A 731 -37.49 -9.52 16.72
N GLU A 732 -38.55 -9.39 15.93
CA GLU A 732 -38.75 -10.06 14.64
C GLU A 732 -38.65 -9.05 13.49
N ALA A 733 -38.36 -9.55 12.29
CA ALA A 733 -38.34 -8.72 11.08
C ALA A 733 -39.72 -8.09 10.81
N PRO A 734 -39.79 -6.84 10.32
CA PRO A 734 -41.07 -6.17 10.07
C PRO A 734 -41.91 -6.95 9.05
N PRO A 735 -43.22 -7.13 9.28
CA PRO A 735 -44.08 -7.96 8.43
C PRO A 735 -44.12 -7.42 6.99
N PRO A 736 -44.20 -8.27 5.95
CA PRO A 736 -44.15 -7.84 4.56
C PRO A 736 -45.38 -7.00 4.17
N GLY A 737 -45.17 -6.02 3.28
CA GLY A 737 -46.23 -5.16 2.76
C GLY A 737 -45.82 -3.70 2.59
N ALA A 738 -46.65 -2.96 1.84
CA ALA A 738 -46.44 -1.56 1.53
C ALA A 738 -46.35 -0.69 2.80
N ALA A 739 -45.14 -0.20 3.05
CA ALA A 739 -44.76 0.57 4.23
C ALA A 739 -43.53 1.41 3.90
N VAL A 740 -43.28 2.45 4.69
CA VAL A 740 -41.98 3.14 4.70
C VAL A 740 -41.08 2.42 5.70
N LEU A 741 -39.85 2.10 5.30
CA LEU A 741 -38.84 1.49 6.16
C LEU A 741 -37.69 2.48 6.37
N THR A 742 -37.15 2.58 7.59
CA THR A 742 -35.92 3.35 7.83
C THR A 742 -34.97 2.57 8.73
N GLY A 743 -33.69 2.55 8.34
CA GLY A 743 -32.61 2.05 9.21
C GLY A 743 -32.24 3.10 10.25
N CYS A 744 -32.04 2.69 11.51
CA CYS A 744 -31.60 3.61 12.57
C CYS A 744 -30.51 2.98 13.46
N ASP A 745 -29.33 3.63 13.50
CA ASP A 745 -28.19 3.27 14.36
C ASP A 745 -27.93 4.31 15.47
N GLY A 746 -28.86 5.24 15.67
CA GLY A 746 -28.76 6.35 16.62
C GLY A 746 -27.81 7.49 16.19
N SER A 747 -27.21 7.46 15.00
CA SER A 747 -26.38 8.55 14.49
C SER A 747 -27.21 9.78 14.07
N ASP A 748 -26.62 10.99 14.09
CA ASP A 748 -27.31 12.22 13.68
C ASP A 748 -27.96 12.10 12.29
N ALA A 749 -27.23 11.51 11.32
CA ALA A 749 -27.73 11.31 9.97
C ALA A 749 -28.88 10.28 9.90
N ALA A 750 -28.91 9.30 10.80
CA ALA A 750 -30.06 8.41 10.96
C ALA A 750 -31.27 9.11 11.63
N LEU A 751 -31.06 10.11 12.50
CA LEU A 751 -32.15 10.95 13.03
C LEU A 751 -32.78 11.82 11.92
N TRP A 752 -31.97 12.43 11.06
CA TRP A 752 -32.47 13.16 9.88
C TRP A 752 -33.21 12.24 8.89
N ALA A 753 -32.73 11.01 8.70
CA ALA A 753 -33.43 10.01 7.91
C ALA A 753 -34.78 9.60 8.52
N LEU A 754 -34.82 9.37 9.84
CA LEU A 754 -36.03 9.05 10.57
C LEU A 754 -37.08 10.18 10.50
N ASP A 755 -36.65 11.44 10.63
CA ASP A 755 -37.52 12.61 10.45
C ASP A 755 -38.13 12.66 9.04
N ARG A 756 -37.31 12.41 8.01
CA ARG A 756 -37.80 12.33 6.63
C ARG A 756 -38.73 11.14 6.42
N ALA A 757 -38.45 9.99 7.04
CA ALA A 757 -39.28 8.79 6.95
C ALA A 757 -40.64 8.95 7.61
N MET A 758 -40.73 9.70 8.72
CA MET A 758 -41.99 10.14 9.31
C MET A 758 -42.81 11.00 8.33
N THR A 759 -42.16 11.97 7.68
CA THR A 759 -42.82 12.84 6.68
C THR A 759 -43.28 12.06 5.44
N GLU A 760 -42.48 11.11 4.96
CA GLU A 760 -42.82 10.20 3.85
C GLU A 760 -44.03 9.31 4.20
N ALA A 761 -44.02 8.71 5.38
CA ALA A 761 -45.11 7.85 5.85
C ALA A 761 -46.43 8.63 6.04
N GLU A 762 -46.37 9.88 6.51
CA GLU A 762 -47.53 10.78 6.59
C GLU A 762 -48.07 11.13 5.20
N ALA A 763 -47.21 11.49 4.26
CA ALA A 763 -47.59 11.88 2.90
C ALA A 763 -48.26 10.75 2.10
N HIS A 764 -47.83 9.50 2.31
CA HIS A 764 -48.36 8.32 1.64
C HIS A 764 -49.41 7.54 2.47
N HIS A 765 -49.74 7.99 3.69
CA HIS A 765 -50.64 7.33 4.63
C HIS A 765 -50.25 5.86 4.96
N LEU A 766 -48.96 5.55 4.91
CA LEU A 766 -48.41 4.21 5.13
C LEU A 766 -47.88 4.05 6.56
N PRO A 767 -47.78 2.80 7.09
CA PRO A 767 -47.06 2.56 8.33
C PRO A 767 -45.56 2.79 8.15
N LEU A 768 -44.90 3.26 9.21
CA LEU A 768 -43.45 3.42 9.31
C LEU A 768 -42.85 2.30 10.17
N TYR A 769 -41.88 1.58 9.60
CA TYR A 769 -41.05 0.62 10.33
C TYR A 769 -39.66 1.23 10.56
N VAL A 770 -39.26 1.33 11.82
CA VAL A 770 -37.90 1.76 12.21
C VAL A 770 -37.11 0.51 12.60
N LEU A 771 -36.05 0.20 11.85
CA LEU A 771 -35.28 -1.03 12.00
C LEU A 771 -33.86 -0.71 12.48
N ALA A 772 -33.48 -1.30 13.61
CA ALA A 772 -32.09 -1.41 14.05
C ALA A 772 -31.64 -2.87 13.86
N VAL A 773 -30.41 -3.06 13.38
CA VAL A 773 -29.83 -4.40 13.19
C VAL A 773 -28.63 -4.57 14.12
N VAL A 774 -28.71 -5.57 15.00
CA VAL A 774 -27.62 -6.01 15.85
C VAL A 774 -26.88 -7.13 15.12
N ASN A 775 -25.57 -6.99 14.93
CA ASN A 775 -24.77 -7.98 14.19
C ASN A 775 -23.96 -8.88 15.14
N PRO A 776 -24.48 -10.07 15.52
CA PRO A 776 -23.72 -11.04 16.31
C PRO A 776 -22.72 -11.77 15.39
N SER A 777 -21.50 -11.25 15.26
CA SER A 777 -20.43 -12.02 14.60
C SER A 777 -20.05 -13.23 15.46
N PRO A 778 -20.26 -14.49 15.00
CA PRO A 778 -20.00 -15.68 15.81
C PRO A 778 -18.51 -16.05 15.91
N THR A 779 -17.65 -15.38 15.13
CA THR A 779 -16.25 -15.77 14.94
C THR A 779 -15.37 -15.39 16.13
N GLY A 780 -15.35 -16.22 17.18
CA GLY A 780 -14.31 -16.11 18.19
C GLY A 780 -14.45 -16.90 19.50
N TYR A 781 -15.60 -17.51 19.80
CA TYR A 781 -15.77 -18.28 21.03
C TYR A 781 -15.36 -19.76 20.83
N PRO A 782 -14.65 -20.38 21.79
CA PRO A 782 -14.40 -21.81 21.76
C PRO A 782 -15.72 -22.60 21.95
N PRO A 783 -15.84 -23.82 21.41
CA PRO A 783 -17.01 -24.66 21.64
C PRO A 783 -17.20 -24.93 23.14
N GLY A 784 -18.43 -24.74 23.64
CA GLY A 784 -18.79 -24.91 25.06
C GLY A 784 -19.17 -23.63 25.82
N MET A 785 -19.24 -22.46 25.19
CA MET A 785 -19.63 -21.18 25.85
C MET A 785 -20.90 -20.55 25.24
N ALA A 786 -21.95 -21.34 24.99
CA ALA A 786 -23.19 -20.85 24.37
C ALA A 786 -23.90 -19.78 25.23
N ASP A 787 -24.03 -20.02 26.53
CA ASP A 787 -24.80 -19.17 27.44
C ASP A 787 -24.23 -17.75 27.58
N LEU A 788 -22.91 -17.60 27.53
CA LEU A 788 -22.23 -16.30 27.57
C LEU A 788 -22.34 -15.51 26.25
N VAL A 789 -22.51 -16.21 25.12
CA VAL A 789 -22.82 -15.59 23.83
C VAL A 789 -24.26 -15.07 23.87
N GLN A 790 -25.19 -15.89 24.35
CA GLN A 790 -26.61 -15.54 24.51
C GLN A 790 -26.79 -14.28 25.38
N GLU A 791 -26.25 -14.27 26.60
CA GLU A 791 -26.32 -13.13 27.54
C GLU A 791 -25.68 -11.84 26.97
N SER A 792 -24.67 -11.97 26.10
CA SER A 792 -24.02 -10.82 25.45
C SER A 792 -24.83 -10.27 24.28
N VAL A 793 -25.52 -11.14 23.53
CA VAL A 793 -26.44 -10.75 22.45
C VAL A 793 -27.69 -10.11 23.04
N GLU A 794 -28.23 -10.64 24.14
CA GLU A 794 -29.38 -10.08 24.86
C GLU A 794 -29.11 -8.63 25.33
N ARG A 795 -28.02 -8.40 26.08
CA ARG A 795 -27.63 -7.04 26.52
C ARG A 795 -27.44 -6.05 25.37
N LEU A 796 -26.89 -6.49 24.24
CA LEU A 796 -26.68 -5.63 23.06
C LEU A 796 -28.02 -5.33 22.37
N THR A 797 -28.93 -6.29 22.36
CA THR A 797 -30.30 -6.17 21.80
C THR A 797 -31.16 -5.23 22.63
N GLU A 798 -31.13 -5.34 23.97
CA GLU A 798 -31.77 -4.39 24.89
C GLU A 798 -31.22 -2.98 24.73
N SER A 799 -29.88 -2.82 24.71
CA SER A 799 -29.23 -1.52 24.55
C SER A 799 -29.61 -0.82 23.23
N MET A 800 -29.81 -1.61 22.17
CA MET A 800 -30.25 -1.11 20.86
C MET A 800 -31.74 -0.74 20.85
N ALA A 801 -32.60 -1.53 21.50
CA ALA A 801 -34.03 -1.21 21.68
C ALA A 801 -34.22 0.12 22.41
N ASP A 802 -33.49 0.32 23.50
CA ASP A 802 -33.40 1.57 24.25
C ASP A 802 -32.89 2.74 23.40
N GLY A 803 -31.88 2.50 22.55
CA GLY A 803 -31.35 3.50 21.61
C GLY A 803 -32.39 3.93 20.58
N LEU A 804 -33.17 2.99 20.07
CA LEU A 804 -34.23 3.20 19.09
C LEU A 804 -35.39 4.02 19.67
N CYS A 805 -35.84 3.68 20.89
CA CYS A 805 -36.83 4.46 21.63
C CYS A 805 -36.36 5.91 21.87
N ARG A 806 -35.09 6.12 22.25
CA ARG A 806 -34.51 7.47 22.39
C ARG A 806 -34.48 8.22 21.06
N ALA A 807 -34.01 7.60 19.98
CA ALA A 807 -33.93 8.23 18.66
C ALA A 807 -35.29 8.75 18.18
N VAL A 808 -36.35 7.95 18.35
CA VAL A 808 -37.73 8.34 18.02
C VAL A 808 -38.23 9.48 18.92
N ALA A 809 -37.97 9.41 20.23
CA ALA A 809 -38.34 10.49 21.16
C ALA A 809 -37.63 11.82 20.83
N THR A 810 -36.35 11.77 20.45
CA THR A 810 -35.56 12.95 20.03
C THR A 810 -36.12 13.58 18.75
N VAL A 811 -36.43 12.77 17.72
CA VAL A 811 -37.03 13.29 16.49
C VAL A 811 -38.42 13.86 16.76
N GLN A 812 -39.25 13.17 17.55
CA GLN A 812 -40.60 13.63 17.88
C GLN A 812 -40.62 14.93 18.70
N SER A 813 -39.63 15.18 19.56
CA SER A 813 -39.53 16.44 20.30
C SER A 813 -38.96 17.60 19.45
N ALA A 814 -38.23 17.29 18.38
CA ALA A 814 -37.67 18.28 17.46
C ALA A 814 -38.64 18.70 16.33
N ARG A 815 -39.64 17.86 15.99
CA ARG A 815 -40.65 18.18 14.96
C ARG A 815 -41.63 19.25 15.45
N THR A 816 -41.91 20.23 14.57
CA THR A 816 -42.95 21.25 14.78
C THR A 816 -44.37 20.67 14.84
N ARG A 817 -44.57 19.51 14.20
CA ARG A 817 -45.79 18.69 14.29
C ARG A 817 -45.39 17.25 14.65
N PRO A 818 -45.75 16.74 15.84
CA PRO A 818 -45.49 15.34 16.20
C PRO A 818 -46.12 14.39 15.17
N TYR A 819 -45.35 13.40 14.74
CA TYR A 819 -45.80 12.37 13.81
C TYR A 819 -46.91 11.54 14.45
N ALA A 820 -48.07 11.48 13.77
CA ALA A 820 -49.29 10.84 14.27
C ALA A 820 -49.67 9.55 13.50
N GLY A 821 -48.82 9.11 12.57
CA GLY A 821 -49.03 7.88 11.81
C GLY A 821 -48.75 6.60 12.62
N ARG A 822 -48.97 5.44 12.00
CA ARG A 822 -48.62 4.14 12.60
C ARG A 822 -47.11 3.94 12.53
N LEU A 823 -46.45 3.73 13.66
CA LEU A 823 -45.01 3.48 13.75
C LEU A 823 -44.73 2.26 14.62
N ALA A 824 -43.84 1.39 14.16
CA ALA A 824 -43.37 0.22 14.90
C ALA A 824 -41.84 0.12 14.89
N LEU A 825 -41.29 -0.37 16.00
CA LEU A 825 -39.85 -0.45 16.25
C LEU A 825 -39.38 -1.90 16.18
N HIS A 826 -38.32 -2.16 15.42
CA HIS A 826 -37.78 -3.49 15.20
C HIS A 826 -36.29 -3.55 15.53
N VAL A 827 -35.87 -4.53 16.32
CA VAL A 827 -34.46 -4.84 16.58
C VAL A 827 -34.20 -6.28 16.15
N VAL A 828 -33.44 -6.47 15.09
CA VAL A 828 -33.24 -7.78 14.45
C VAL A 828 -31.77 -8.19 14.51
N LEU A 829 -31.52 -9.49 14.70
CA LEU A 829 -30.18 -10.07 14.67
C LEU A 829 -29.75 -10.43 13.24
N GLY A 830 -28.55 -10.00 12.82
CA GLY A 830 -27.93 -10.43 11.56
C GLY A 830 -26.97 -9.41 10.94
N ASN A 831 -26.57 -9.66 9.70
CA ASN A 831 -25.79 -8.69 8.93
C ASN A 831 -26.67 -7.48 8.59
N VAL A 832 -26.19 -6.27 8.92
CA VAL A 832 -26.91 -5.00 8.73
C VAL A 832 -27.41 -4.80 7.30
N VAL A 833 -26.60 -5.18 6.30
CA VAL A 833 -26.97 -5.01 4.88
C VAL A 833 -28.01 -6.05 4.46
N GLU A 834 -27.78 -7.34 4.73
CA GLU A 834 -28.70 -8.42 4.37
C GLU A 834 -30.08 -8.24 5.01
N VAL A 835 -30.11 -7.93 6.31
CA VAL A 835 -31.36 -7.76 7.06
C VAL A 835 -32.11 -6.51 6.58
N LEU A 836 -31.42 -5.40 6.30
CA LEU A 836 -32.05 -4.18 5.79
C LEU A 836 -32.62 -4.37 4.38
N LEU A 837 -31.86 -4.99 3.47
CA LEU A 837 -32.30 -5.26 2.09
C LEU A 837 -33.49 -6.23 2.06
N ARG A 838 -33.43 -7.31 2.82
CA ARG A 838 -34.54 -8.26 2.94
C ARG A 838 -35.78 -7.64 3.58
N ALA A 839 -35.61 -6.78 4.59
CA ALA A 839 -36.71 -6.03 5.17
C ALA A 839 -37.30 -4.98 4.19
N ALA A 840 -36.52 -4.53 3.22
CA ALA A 840 -36.92 -3.56 2.18
C ALA A 840 -37.72 -4.20 1.02
N GLU A 841 -37.78 -5.53 0.93
CA GLU A 841 -38.59 -6.24 -0.06
C GLU A 841 -40.09 -5.90 0.09
N GLY A 842 -40.73 -5.50 -1.01
CA GLY A 842 -42.15 -5.14 -1.04
C GLY A 842 -42.53 -3.86 -0.27
N ARG A 843 -41.55 -3.03 0.11
CA ARG A 843 -41.79 -1.71 0.72
C ARG A 843 -42.10 -0.65 -0.32
N HIS A 844 -42.68 0.47 0.15
CA HIS A 844 -42.93 1.65 -0.69
C HIS A 844 -41.67 2.50 -0.86
N THR A 845 -41.00 2.81 0.25
CA THR A 845 -39.74 3.56 0.27
C THR A 845 -38.84 3.04 1.39
N LEU A 846 -37.56 2.81 1.11
CA LEU A 846 -36.50 2.67 2.10
C LEU A 846 -35.81 4.02 2.30
N VAL A 847 -35.88 4.58 3.50
CA VAL A 847 -35.23 5.85 3.86
C VAL A 847 -33.94 5.56 4.64
N VAL A 848 -32.85 6.20 4.24
CA VAL A 848 -31.52 6.04 4.89
C VAL A 848 -30.81 7.38 4.99
N GLY A 849 -30.03 7.57 6.05
CA GLY A 849 -29.14 8.73 6.15
C GLY A 849 -27.99 8.60 5.15
N THR A 850 -27.29 9.70 4.83
CA THR A 850 -26.08 9.61 3.99
C THR A 850 -24.97 8.74 4.59
N ARG A 851 -24.97 8.51 5.91
CA ARG A 851 -23.97 7.73 6.65
C ARG A 851 -24.50 7.34 8.05
N GLY A 852 -23.83 6.39 8.71
CA GLY A 852 -24.07 6.05 10.13
C GLY A 852 -22.96 6.57 11.05
N ASN A 853 -22.76 5.92 12.20
CA ASN A 853 -21.71 6.21 13.21
C ASN A 853 -20.24 6.10 12.73
N GLY A 854 -19.98 5.88 11.43
CA GLY A 854 -18.64 5.82 10.85
C GLY A 854 -18.00 7.21 10.67
N GLY A 855 -16.83 7.44 11.26
CA GLY A 855 -16.14 8.74 11.34
C GLY A 855 -15.44 9.23 10.05
N PHE A 856 -16.15 9.29 8.91
CA PHE A 856 -15.63 9.84 7.65
C PHE A 856 -16.34 11.13 7.23
N GLY A 857 -15.57 12.09 6.71
CA GLY A 857 -16.00 13.47 6.47
C GLY A 857 -16.61 13.78 5.08
N ARG A 858 -17.75 14.47 5.13
CA ARG A 858 -18.26 15.51 4.19
C ARG A 858 -18.38 15.29 2.66
N LEU A 859 -18.08 14.13 2.06
CA LEU A 859 -18.27 13.95 0.60
C LEU A 859 -18.63 12.53 0.09
N LEU A 860 -18.85 11.54 0.96
CA LEU A 860 -19.12 10.14 0.55
C LEU A 860 -20.31 9.52 1.29
N LEU A 861 -21.05 8.66 0.60
CA LEU A 861 -22.10 7.82 1.15
C LEU A 861 -21.51 6.70 2.02
N GLY A 862 -22.15 6.39 3.14
CA GLY A 862 -21.80 5.29 4.03
C GLY A 862 -22.16 3.92 3.45
N SER A 863 -21.45 2.87 3.87
CA SER A 863 -21.56 1.51 3.31
C SER A 863 -22.99 0.96 3.24
N VAL A 864 -23.79 1.15 4.29
CA VAL A 864 -25.20 0.70 4.36
C VAL A 864 -26.08 1.49 3.38
N SER A 865 -25.93 2.82 3.34
CA SER A 865 -26.69 3.71 2.46
C SER A 865 -26.38 3.44 0.98
N THR A 866 -25.11 3.17 0.66
CA THR A 866 -24.67 2.78 -0.69
C THR A 866 -25.23 1.41 -1.07
N ALA A 867 -25.14 0.41 -0.18
CA ALA A 867 -25.73 -0.91 -0.45
C ALA A 867 -27.25 -0.85 -0.65
N ALA A 868 -27.97 -0.04 0.14
CA ALA A 868 -29.39 0.21 -0.04
C ALA A 868 -29.70 0.75 -1.44
N VAL A 869 -29.02 1.83 -1.88
CA VAL A 869 -29.25 2.47 -3.20
C VAL A 869 -29.06 1.51 -4.38
N HIS A 870 -28.16 0.53 -4.29
CA HIS A 870 -27.87 -0.38 -5.39
C HIS A 870 -28.69 -1.68 -5.38
N HIS A 871 -29.14 -2.16 -4.21
CA HIS A 871 -29.71 -3.50 -4.05
C HIS A 871 -31.13 -3.54 -3.50
N ALA A 872 -31.66 -2.43 -2.96
CA ALA A 872 -33.03 -2.42 -2.47
C ALA A 872 -33.99 -2.65 -3.64
N THR A 873 -34.93 -3.58 -3.46
CA THR A 873 -35.98 -3.88 -4.43
C THR A 873 -37.14 -2.87 -4.40
N CYS A 874 -37.03 -1.83 -3.58
CA CYS A 874 -37.94 -0.68 -3.49
C CYS A 874 -37.19 0.64 -3.67
N PRO A 875 -37.89 1.75 -3.99
CA PRO A 875 -37.32 3.10 -4.03
C PRO A 875 -36.53 3.46 -2.77
N VAL A 876 -35.35 4.07 -2.95
CA VAL A 876 -34.48 4.49 -1.83
C VAL A 876 -34.38 6.00 -1.76
N LEU A 877 -34.70 6.56 -0.59
CA LEU A 877 -34.56 7.97 -0.28
C LEU A 877 -33.35 8.20 0.64
N VAL A 878 -32.29 8.80 0.09
CA VAL A 878 -31.08 9.13 0.85
C VAL A 878 -31.17 10.55 1.40
N VAL A 879 -31.02 10.70 2.71
CA VAL A 879 -31.24 11.96 3.42
C VAL A 879 -29.92 12.57 3.89
N PRO A 880 -29.52 13.74 3.37
CA PRO A 880 -28.35 14.45 3.86
C PRO A 880 -28.63 15.10 5.22
N ALA A 881 -27.66 15.06 6.12
CA ALA A 881 -27.64 15.92 7.29
C ALA A 881 -27.43 17.39 6.84
N PRO A 882 -28.05 18.39 7.51
CA PRO A 882 -27.87 19.79 7.16
C PRO A 882 -26.42 20.23 7.36
N PRO A 883 -25.98 21.30 6.67
CA PRO A 883 -24.70 21.92 6.95
C PRO A 883 -24.69 22.45 8.38
N ALA A 884 -23.67 22.09 9.16
CA ALA A 884 -23.38 22.79 10.41
C ALA A 884 -23.11 24.27 10.08
N GLU A 885 -23.83 25.18 10.75
CA GLU A 885 -23.65 26.63 10.58
C GLU A 885 -22.24 27.04 11.04
N GLY A 886 -21.51 27.75 10.17
CA GLY A 886 -20.12 28.16 10.41
C GLY A 886 -19.10 27.43 9.54
N ALA A 887 -19.02 27.81 8.26
CA ALA A 887 -17.92 27.52 7.35
C ALA A 887 -17.76 28.67 6.34
#